data_AF-A0A3P1YVF2-F1
#
_entry.id   AF-A0A3P1YVF2-F1
#
_cell.length_a   1.000
_cell.length_b   1.000
_cell.length_c   1.000
_cell.angle_alpha   90.00
_cell.angle_beta   90.00
_cell.angle_gamma   90.00
#
_symmetry.space_group_name_H-M   'P 1'
#
loop_
_entity.id
_entity.type
_entity.pdbx_description
1 polymer ?
#
loop_
_entity_poly.entity_id
_entity_poly.type
_entity_poly.pdbx_seq_one_letter_code
_entity_poly.pdbx_strand_id
1 'polypeptide(L)'
;MKKVYKLFATALVLATGALGASARHWTYSFDTPITEETVEANKNYVLQAGFSAAEATYHFLAGSTFSHSSNLTLANIYTLEDTGEKDSKGATIFYVKNQNLYLANPSNFQFYTDAQERAWKVVVRNAVNKDAQYSYDKPGKTATGQDTTFHYTGINAYLEEAKHLKENGGEIETDFTTLTFNAVAETESCIVIVSAEPKETDGLEYNFLLTYPDGSAFGGAPAKGTNYYRNVWKIYEAMEYGAKDGLKAIVKELTNDVDLVEKIKNYTVGEGAGEYSPAKHTELMTIWNRIKAILDGADATDEEMDELANKLIPAYDAFTSSGKPLQEGYYILYSLRPNKDLFPSGKHGQFPYGRNDKDYDDGAIYDGGTLNPADNKLYWSYAPDDAVKFDMAALKETGYTYETAKFVWHVTASGENDKNGNPLYHFKSVETDRYIGKSPALYQNIQMTKAPEVAYTIAASKEFPGYFNFYSPDLVIATETGAPSEAEYSGLHVASDANRVVAWDWRVGGSCWKVITLSESEVKQMLEALAQPKRNAALKKLIMDAEMSLDKGKAYMAVGADGQKNAHATTGEVLPADGLVTRDEQLACPMNDPDEGANIGSLLDGDVSTYFHSTWRGGEGAWKGGHYLQIKLDNPETDLFFKW
;
A
#
# COMPACT_ATOMS: atom_id res chain seq x y z
N MET A 1 -72.18 15.57 -39.70
CA MET A 1 -72.32 15.21 -38.27
C MET A 1 -70.92 15.33 -37.66
N LYS A 2 -70.48 16.49 -37.18
CA LYS A 2 -70.77 17.13 -35.88
C LYS A 2 -70.52 16.19 -34.68
N LYS A 3 -69.45 16.52 -33.92
CA LYS A 3 -69.23 16.34 -32.47
C LYS A 3 -69.12 14.86 -32.04
N VAL A 4 -67.98 14.39 -31.52
CA VAL A 4 -67.41 14.76 -30.22
C VAL A 4 -65.88 14.80 -30.28
N TYR A 5 -65.34 15.98 -30.53
CA TYR A 5 -64.03 16.43 -30.03
C TYR A 5 -64.31 17.20 -28.73
N LYS A 6 -63.47 17.01 -27.70
CA LYS A 6 -63.51 17.56 -26.32
C LYS A 6 -64.03 16.57 -25.26
N LEU A 7 -63.13 15.70 -24.80
CA LEU A 7 -62.91 15.35 -23.38
C LEU A 7 -61.79 14.30 -23.37
N PHE A 8 -60.54 14.73 -23.12
CA PHE A 8 -59.35 13.98 -22.63
C PHE A 8 -58.08 14.81 -22.89
N ALA A 9 -58.15 16.11 -22.57
CA ALA A 9 -57.00 17.02 -22.62
C ALA A 9 -56.82 17.74 -21.27
N THR A 10 -57.27 17.13 -20.16
CA THR A 10 -57.27 17.78 -18.85
C THR A 10 -57.07 16.80 -17.68
N ALA A 11 -56.17 15.83 -17.87
CA ALA A 11 -55.59 15.02 -16.79
C ALA A 11 -54.19 14.47 -17.17
N LEU A 12 -53.43 15.24 -17.97
CA LEU A 12 -52.07 14.90 -18.38
C LEU A 12 -51.12 16.09 -18.12
N VAL A 13 -51.23 16.67 -16.93
CA VAL A 13 -50.27 17.63 -16.39
C VAL A 13 -50.00 17.17 -14.96
N LEU A 14 -48.71 17.04 -14.62
CA LEU A 14 -48.10 16.36 -13.45
C LEU A 14 -47.90 14.85 -13.72
N ALA A 15 -46.79 14.31 -14.22
CA ALA A 15 -45.40 14.76 -14.20
C ALA A 15 -44.64 14.24 -15.44
N THR A 16 -44.99 14.70 -16.65
CA THR A 16 -44.03 14.75 -17.76
C THR A 16 -43.28 16.06 -17.68
N GLY A 17 -42.51 16.25 -16.60
CA GLY A 17 -41.31 17.05 -16.71
C GLY A 17 -40.47 16.35 -17.78
N ALA A 18 -40.08 17.07 -18.81
CA ALA A 18 -39.12 16.55 -19.76
C ALA A 18 -37.89 16.12 -18.96
N LEU A 19 -37.76 14.82 -18.67
CA LEU A 19 -36.50 14.18 -18.38
C LEU A 19 -35.73 14.25 -19.70
N GLY A 20 -35.28 15.45 -20.05
CA GLY A 20 -34.16 15.61 -20.95
C GLY A 20 -33.03 14.78 -20.37
N ALA A 21 -32.27 14.15 -21.24
CA ALA A 21 -31.05 13.44 -20.88
C ALA A 21 -29.96 14.41 -20.37
N SER A 22 -30.29 15.40 -19.54
CA SER A 22 -29.35 16.17 -18.74
C SER A 22 -29.14 15.40 -17.46
N ALA A 23 -27.89 15.03 -17.22
CA ALA A 23 -27.45 14.29 -16.05
C ALA A 23 -27.44 15.19 -14.80
N ARG A 24 -28.65 15.59 -14.38
CA ARG A 24 -28.88 16.42 -13.21
C ARG A 24 -28.82 15.56 -11.96
N HIS A 25 -28.08 16.04 -10.96
CA HIS A 25 -27.90 15.36 -9.68
C HIS A 25 -29.08 15.60 -8.75
N TRP A 26 -29.28 14.66 -7.83
CA TRP A 26 -30.40 14.64 -6.89
C TRP A 26 -29.88 14.51 -5.45
N THR A 27 -30.70 14.95 -4.52
CA THR A 27 -30.52 14.80 -3.08
C THR A 27 -31.83 14.35 -2.44
N TYR A 28 -31.86 14.29 -1.13
CA TYR A 28 -32.99 13.78 -0.37
C TYR A 28 -33.15 14.50 0.96
N SER A 29 -34.39 14.54 1.45
CA SER A 29 -34.71 15.21 2.72
C SER A 29 -34.35 14.31 3.90
N PHE A 30 -33.12 14.41 4.40
CA PHE A 30 -32.59 13.53 5.46
C PHE A 30 -33.45 13.52 6.73
N ASP A 31 -34.03 14.66 7.09
CA ASP A 31 -34.74 14.85 8.37
C ASP A 31 -36.17 14.31 8.38
N THR A 32 -36.68 13.85 7.23
CA THR A 32 -38.10 13.46 7.11
C THR A 32 -38.24 12.16 6.31
N PRO A 33 -37.92 11.00 6.91
CA PRO A 33 -38.20 9.72 6.29
C PRO A 33 -39.70 9.56 6.06
N ILE A 34 -40.04 8.96 4.92
CA ILE A 34 -41.42 8.71 4.51
C ILE A 34 -41.92 7.42 5.16
N THR A 35 -43.16 7.44 5.63
CA THR A 35 -43.84 6.34 6.31
C THR A 35 -45.04 5.87 5.50
N GLU A 36 -45.72 4.81 5.96
CA GLU A 36 -46.98 4.35 5.37
C GLU A 36 -48.06 5.44 5.29
N GLU A 37 -48.07 6.40 6.22
CA GLU A 37 -49.08 7.46 6.28
C GLU A 37 -48.71 8.68 5.42
N THR A 38 -47.43 8.90 5.16
CA THR A 38 -46.92 10.09 4.47
C THR A 38 -46.49 9.82 3.03
N VAL A 39 -46.53 8.56 2.59
CA VAL A 39 -46.27 8.22 1.20
C VAL A 39 -47.35 8.78 0.28
N GLU A 40 -46.92 9.44 -0.79
CA GLU A 40 -47.79 10.10 -1.75
C GLU A 40 -47.57 9.51 -3.15
N ALA A 41 -48.67 9.37 -3.88
CA ALA A 41 -48.63 8.91 -5.26
C ALA A 41 -47.89 9.91 -6.17
N ASN A 42 -47.15 9.37 -7.13
CA ASN A 42 -46.47 10.10 -8.20
C ASN A 42 -45.39 11.09 -7.74
N LYS A 43 -44.94 11.00 -6.48
CA LYS A 43 -43.72 11.65 -6.00
C LYS A 43 -42.49 10.81 -6.29
N ASN A 44 -41.34 11.49 -6.33
CA ASN A 44 -40.04 10.88 -6.50
C ASN A 44 -39.41 10.59 -5.13
N TYR A 45 -38.90 9.38 -4.99
CA TYR A 45 -38.33 8.86 -3.76
C TYR A 45 -36.96 8.24 -4.03
N VAL A 46 -36.15 8.18 -2.98
CA VAL A 46 -34.90 7.41 -2.95
C VAL A 46 -35.02 6.36 -1.86
N LEU A 47 -34.50 5.17 -2.15
CA LEU A 47 -34.63 3.99 -1.29
C LEU A 47 -33.26 3.67 -0.70
N GLN A 48 -33.05 3.98 0.58
CA GLN A 48 -31.86 3.59 1.34
C GLN A 48 -32.12 2.28 2.06
N ALA A 49 -31.15 1.37 2.07
CA ALA A 49 -31.28 0.15 2.85
C ALA A 49 -31.35 0.45 4.37
N GLY A 50 -32.21 -0.26 5.11
CA GLY A 50 -32.48 0.04 6.52
C GLY A 50 -31.23 0.05 7.41
N PHE A 51 -30.38 -1.00 7.34
CA PHE A 51 -29.13 -1.05 8.13
C PHE A 51 -28.16 0.08 7.75
N SER A 52 -28.18 0.54 6.49
CA SER A 52 -27.27 1.59 6.01
C SER A 52 -27.60 2.93 6.66
N ALA A 53 -28.89 3.18 6.87
CA ALA A 53 -29.33 4.36 7.60
C ALA A 53 -28.83 4.36 9.07
N ALA A 54 -28.89 3.21 9.75
CA ALA A 54 -28.41 3.09 11.13
C ALA A 54 -26.88 3.22 11.26
N GLU A 55 -26.13 2.83 10.23
CA GLU A 55 -24.68 2.97 10.17
C GLU A 55 -24.21 4.33 9.62
N ALA A 56 -25.14 5.23 9.27
CA ALA A 56 -24.86 6.50 8.62
C ALA A 56 -24.04 6.36 7.31
N THR A 57 -24.29 5.30 6.54
CA THR A 57 -23.68 5.03 5.23
C THR A 57 -24.67 5.35 4.10
N TYR A 58 -24.25 5.39 2.83
CA TYR A 58 -25.08 5.86 1.71
C TYR A 58 -25.52 4.76 0.74
N HIS A 59 -26.11 3.65 1.21
CA HIS A 59 -26.45 2.51 0.35
C HIS A 59 -27.86 2.69 -0.24
N PHE A 60 -27.93 3.43 -1.35
CA PHE A 60 -29.16 3.70 -2.08
C PHE A 60 -29.35 2.75 -3.24
N LEU A 61 -30.59 2.27 -3.43
CA LEU A 61 -30.95 1.50 -4.62
C LEU A 61 -30.67 2.35 -5.88
N ALA A 62 -29.99 1.77 -6.85
CA ALA A 62 -29.58 2.41 -8.09
C ALA A 62 -29.82 1.44 -9.26
N GLY A 63 -30.97 1.54 -9.92
CA GLY A 63 -31.44 0.52 -10.84
C GLY A 63 -31.42 -0.86 -10.18
N SER A 64 -30.75 -1.84 -10.80
CA SER A 64 -30.61 -3.19 -10.25
C SER A 64 -29.34 -3.38 -9.39
N THR A 65 -28.79 -2.29 -8.86
CA THR A 65 -27.56 -2.25 -8.06
C THR A 65 -27.72 -1.27 -6.89
N PHE A 66 -26.62 -0.92 -6.20
CA PHE A 66 -26.59 0.11 -5.18
C PHE A 66 -25.52 1.16 -5.49
N SER A 67 -25.84 2.44 -5.25
CA SER A 67 -24.84 3.51 -5.16
C SER A 67 -24.42 3.70 -3.71
N HIS A 68 -23.20 4.22 -3.51
CA HIS A 68 -22.58 4.44 -2.19
C HIS A 68 -22.29 5.93 -1.95
N SER A 69 -23.10 6.79 -2.53
CA SER A 69 -22.92 8.24 -2.59
C SER A 69 -24.19 8.94 -2.14
N SER A 70 -24.04 10.11 -1.52
CA SER A 70 -25.14 11.02 -1.21
C SER A 70 -25.55 11.91 -2.40
N ASN A 71 -24.76 11.92 -3.48
CA ASN A 71 -25.05 12.62 -4.72
C ASN A 71 -25.73 11.67 -5.71
N LEU A 72 -27.05 11.69 -5.69
CA LEU A 72 -27.88 10.72 -6.38
C LEU A 72 -28.05 11.08 -7.87
N THR A 73 -28.34 10.08 -8.67
CA THR A 73 -28.62 10.22 -10.11
C THR A 73 -30.02 9.70 -10.44
N LEU A 74 -30.47 9.84 -11.68
CA LEU A 74 -31.75 9.27 -12.12
C LEU A 74 -31.86 7.75 -11.90
N ALA A 75 -30.74 7.02 -11.82
CA ALA A 75 -30.76 5.60 -11.47
C ALA A 75 -31.29 5.35 -10.05
N ASN A 76 -31.18 6.34 -9.16
CA ASN A 76 -31.61 6.26 -7.77
C ASN A 76 -33.04 6.71 -7.52
N ILE A 77 -33.70 7.27 -8.54
CA ILE A 77 -34.99 7.93 -8.37
C ILE A 77 -36.11 6.95 -8.70
N TYR A 78 -37.01 6.79 -7.74
CA TYR A 78 -38.14 5.88 -7.83
C TYR A 78 -39.46 6.63 -7.67
N THR A 79 -40.40 6.40 -8.58
CA THR A 79 -41.75 6.94 -8.49
C THR A 79 -42.71 5.85 -8.05
N LEU A 80 -43.58 6.16 -7.08
CA LEU A 80 -44.68 5.28 -6.68
C LEU A 80 -45.96 5.69 -7.41
N GLU A 81 -46.26 5.02 -8.52
CA GLU A 81 -47.44 5.29 -9.36
C GLU A 81 -48.67 4.61 -8.76
N ASP A 82 -49.72 5.37 -8.46
CA ASP A 82 -50.98 4.83 -7.92
C ASP A 82 -51.71 3.99 -8.98
N THR A 83 -52.11 2.78 -8.60
CA THR A 83 -52.89 1.88 -9.46
C THR A 83 -54.39 2.19 -9.47
N GLY A 84 -54.86 3.01 -8.54
CA GLY A 84 -56.29 3.23 -8.25
C GLY A 84 -56.92 2.10 -7.43
N GLU A 85 -56.13 1.09 -7.06
CA GLU A 85 -56.59 -0.07 -6.28
C GLU A 85 -56.18 0.07 -4.80
N LYS A 86 -56.93 -0.62 -3.95
CA LYS A 86 -56.67 -0.74 -2.51
C LYS A 86 -56.48 -2.20 -2.16
N ASP A 87 -55.56 -2.45 -1.24
CA ASP A 87 -55.37 -3.80 -0.71
C ASP A 87 -56.47 -4.18 0.30
N SER A 88 -56.42 -5.41 0.81
CA SER A 88 -57.41 -5.91 1.77
C SER A 88 -57.52 -5.10 3.07
N LYS A 89 -56.49 -4.29 3.40
CA LYS A 89 -56.45 -3.42 4.58
C LYS A 89 -56.67 -1.94 4.25
N GLY A 90 -57.03 -1.62 3.01
CA GLY A 90 -57.33 -0.26 2.55
C GLY A 90 -56.12 0.60 2.21
N ALA A 91 -54.91 0.03 2.19
CA ALA A 91 -53.70 0.73 1.78
C ALA A 91 -53.66 0.88 0.25
N THR A 92 -53.06 1.98 -0.23
CA THR A 92 -52.91 2.21 -1.67
C THR A 92 -51.96 1.19 -2.29
N ILE A 93 -52.35 0.63 -3.43
CA ILE A 93 -51.49 -0.25 -4.22
C ILE A 93 -50.76 0.61 -5.25
N PHE A 94 -49.43 0.45 -5.31
CA PHE A 94 -48.56 1.18 -6.21
C PHE A 94 -47.87 0.26 -7.22
N TYR A 95 -47.50 0.84 -8.36
CA TYR A 95 -46.38 0.38 -9.15
C TYR A 95 -45.11 1.17 -8.77
N VAL A 96 -43.98 0.49 -8.62
CA VAL A 96 -42.68 1.15 -8.41
C VAL A 96 -42.01 1.34 -9.76
N LYS A 97 -41.65 2.58 -10.11
CA LYS A 97 -40.98 2.92 -11.38
C LYS A 97 -39.59 3.47 -11.13
N ASN A 98 -38.65 3.09 -11.98
CA ASN A 98 -37.35 3.74 -12.11
C ASN A 98 -37.20 4.18 -13.57
N GLN A 99 -37.09 5.49 -13.79
CA GLN A 99 -37.18 6.07 -15.13
C GLN A 99 -38.46 5.59 -15.86
N ASN A 100 -38.32 4.93 -17.00
CA ASN A 100 -39.43 4.41 -17.81
C ASN A 100 -39.75 2.94 -17.56
N LEU A 101 -39.13 2.30 -16.55
CA LEU A 101 -39.29 0.89 -16.27
C LEU A 101 -40.01 0.65 -14.95
N TYR A 102 -40.89 -0.34 -14.94
CA TYR A 102 -41.59 -0.83 -13.77
C TYR A 102 -40.77 -1.91 -13.07
N LEU A 103 -40.78 -1.93 -11.74
CA LEU A 103 -40.30 -3.07 -10.96
C LEU A 103 -41.12 -4.29 -11.33
N ALA A 104 -40.46 -5.34 -11.82
CA ALA A 104 -41.16 -6.51 -12.33
C ALA A 104 -41.69 -7.38 -11.19
N ASN A 105 -42.83 -8.03 -11.44
CA ASN A 105 -43.43 -9.02 -10.54
C ASN A 105 -42.38 -10.08 -10.10
N PRO A 106 -42.39 -10.57 -8.85
CA PRO A 106 -41.45 -11.58 -8.34
C PRO A 106 -41.34 -12.86 -9.18
N SER A 107 -42.36 -13.22 -9.94
CA SER A 107 -42.34 -14.35 -10.89
C SER A 107 -41.54 -14.10 -12.17
N ASN A 108 -41.17 -12.84 -12.44
CA ASN A 108 -40.37 -12.46 -13.59
C ASN A 108 -38.87 -12.60 -13.28
N PHE A 109 -38.12 -13.21 -14.20
CA PHE A 109 -36.67 -13.33 -14.11
C PHE A 109 -35.94 -11.97 -14.16
N GLN A 110 -36.48 -11.01 -14.91
CA GLN A 110 -35.90 -9.66 -14.98
C GLN A 110 -36.25 -8.85 -13.73
N PHE A 111 -35.34 -7.97 -13.32
CA PHE A 111 -35.61 -7.10 -12.17
C PHE A 111 -36.65 -6.02 -12.51
N TYR A 112 -36.57 -5.47 -13.73
CA TYR A 112 -37.46 -4.45 -14.29
C TYR A 112 -38.15 -4.93 -15.56
N THR A 113 -39.26 -4.28 -15.92
CA THR A 113 -40.05 -4.52 -17.13
C THR A 113 -40.59 -3.19 -17.68
N ASP A 114 -40.65 -3.04 -18.99
CA ASP A 114 -41.32 -1.94 -19.67
C ASP A 114 -42.85 -2.13 -19.75
N ALA A 115 -43.30 -3.37 -19.60
CA ALA A 115 -44.70 -3.75 -19.73
C ALA A 115 -45.43 -3.71 -18.39
N GLN A 116 -46.46 -2.86 -18.30
CA GLN A 116 -47.23 -2.61 -17.08
C GLN A 116 -47.96 -3.86 -16.58
N GLU A 117 -48.40 -4.76 -17.46
CA GLU A 117 -49.05 -6.02 -17.08
C GLU A 117 -48.12 -7.00 -16.35
N ARG A 118 -46.80 -6.81 -16.47
CA ARG A 118 -45.77 -7.56 -15.73
C ARG A 118 -45.24 -6.78 -14.53
N ALA A 119 -45.71 -5.55 -14.31
CA ALA A 119 -45.31 -4.71 -13.19
C ALA A 119 -45.81 -5.30 -11.87
N TRP A 120 -45.00 -5.13 -10.83
CA TRP A 120 -45.34 -5.60 -9.50
C TRP A 120 -46.26 -4.61 -8.80
N LYS A 121 -47.42 -5.11 -8.36
CA LYS A 121 -48.31 -4.39 -7.45
C LYS A 121 -47.81 -4.53 -6.02
N VAL A 122 -47.46 -3.42 -5.40
CA VAL A 122 -46.91 -3.37 -4.05
C VAL A 122 -47.70 -2.44 -3.14
N VAL A 123 -47.54 -2.63 -1.84
CA VAL A 123 -47.99 -1.73 -0.79
C VAL A 123 -46.77 -1.31 0.03
N VAL A 124 -46.76 -0.06 0.48
CA VAL A 124 -45.76 0.46 1.42
C VAL A 124 -46.34 0.35 2.83
N ARG A 125 -45.62 -0.28 3.75
CA ARG A 125 -46.05 -0.40 5.15
C ARG A 125 -44.94 -0.08 6.12
N ASN A 126 -45.30 0.40 7.31
CA ASN A 126 -44.32 0.53 8.39
C ASN A 126 -43.79 -0.86 8.77
N ALA A 127 -42.47 -0.99 8.88
CA ALA A 127 -41.84 -2.25 9.25
C ALA A 127 -42.06 -2.53 10.74
N VAL A 128 -42.46 -3.76 11.07
CA VAL A 128 -42.64 -4.21 12.45
C VAL A 128 -41.63 -5.31 12.74
N ASN A 129 -40.68 -5.02 13.64
CA ASN A 129 -39.74 -6.03 14.09
C ASN A 129 -40.46 -7.14 14.88
N LYS A 130 -40.10 -8.38 14.60
CA LYS A 130 -40.54 -9.57 15.31
C LYS A 130 -39.32 -10.38 15.76
N ASP A 131 -39.53 -11.18 16.80
CA ASP A 131 -38.47 -12.03 17.35
C ASP A 131 -38.08 -13.11 16.33
N ALA A 132 -36.86 -12.98 15.80
CA ALA A 132 -36.27 -13.94 14.89
C ALA A 132 -36.11 -15.34 15.50
N GLN A 133 -36.09 -15.45 16.82
CA GLN A 133 -35.95 -16.69 17.58
C GLN A 133 -37.30 -17.23 18.09
N TYR A 134 -38.42 -16.62 17.72
CA TYR A 134 -39.74 -17.07 18.12
C TYR A 134 -39.93 -18.56 17.84
N SER A 135 -40.51 -19.27 18.80
CA SER A 135 -40.76 -20.70 18.70
C SER A 135 -42.23 -21.01 18.91
N TYR A 136 -42.71 -22.05 18.21
CA TYR A 136 -44.08 -22.50 18.31
C TYR A 136 -44.14 -24.02 18.35
N ASP A 137 -44.83 -24.53 19.39
CA ASP A 137 -45.04 -25.95 19.61
C ASP A 137 -46.46 -26.33 19.19
N LYS A 138 -46.57 -26.98 18.03
CA LYS A 138 -47.86 -27.39 17.46
C LYS A 138 -48.20 -28.81 17.90
N PRO A 139 -49.31 -29.04 18.63
CA PRO A 139 -49.82 -30.38 18.87
C PRO A 139 -50.23 -31.04 17.54
N GLY A 140 -49.90 -32.31 17.35
CA GLY A 140 -50.27 -33.04 16.14
C GLY A 140 -50.16 -34.55 16.30
N LYS A 141 -50.22 -35.27 15.16
CA LYS A 141 -50.04 -36.73 15.12
C LYS A 141 -48.94 -37.10 14.13
N THR A 142 -48.15 -38.12 14.46
CA THR A 142 -47.19 -38.72 13.52
C THR A 142 -47.89 -39.42 12.37
N ALA A 143 -47.14 -39.83 11.33
CA ALA A 143 -47.68 -40.63 10.22
C ALA A 143 -48.31 -41.97 10.68
N THR A 144 -47.98 -42.45 11.88
CA THR A 144 -48.55 -43.65 12.50
C THR A 144 -49.72 -43.36 13.45
N GLY A 145 -50.16 -42.10 13.55
CA GLY A 145 -51.33 -41.68 14.34
C GLY A 145 -51.06 -41.43 15.83
N GLN A 146 -49.80 -41.47 16.27
CA GLN A 146 -49.41 -41.19 17.66
C GLN A 146 -49.36 -39.69 17.92
N ASP A 147 -49.88 -39.24 19.07
CA ASP A 147 -49.79 -37.84 19.47
C ASP A 147 -48.33 -37.41 19.61
N THR A 148 -48.02 -36.23 19.10
CA THR A 148 -46.67 -35.65 19.10
C THR A 148 -46.75 -34.13 19.11
N THR A 149 -45.62 -33.48 19.35
CA THR A 149 -45.47 -32.03 19.28
C THR A 149 -44.43 -31.71 18.20
N PHE A 150 -44.82 -30.88 17.24
CA PHE A 150 -43.91 -30.37 16.22
C PHE A 150 -43.35 -29.02 16.67
N HIS A 151 -42.03 -28.91 16.72
CA HIS A 151 -41.32 -27.71 17.14
C HIS A 151 -40.90 -26.89 15.92
N TYR A 152 -41.39 -25.65 15.83
CA TYR A 152 -41.03 -24.71 14.77
C TYR A 152 -40.31 -23.50 15.37
N THR A 153 -39.44 -22.86 14.58
CA THR A 153 -38.69 -21.65 14.97
C THR A 153 -38.68 -20.59 13.85
N GLY A 154 -38.44 -19.35 14.24
CA GLY A 154 -38.36 -18.19 13.34
C GLY A 154 -39.66 -17.98 12.56
N ILE A 155 -39.56 -17.68 11.25
CA ILE A 155 -40.75 -17.43 10.43
C ILE A 155 -41.70 -18.63 10.38
N ASN A 156 -41.17 -19.85 10.38
CA ASN A 156 -42.00 -21.06 10.34
C ASN A 156 -42.86 -21.20 11.58
N ALA A 157 -42.38 -20.74 12.75
CA ALA A 157 -43.18 -20.71 13.97
C ALA A 157 -44.39 -19.80 13.81
N TYR A 158 -44.19 -18.56 13.36
CA TYR A 158 -45.28 -17.61 13.10
C TYR A 158 -46.29 -18.14 12.07
N LEU A 159 -45.81 -18.72 10.96
CA LEU A 159 -46.67 -19.27 9.92
C LEU A 159 -47.49 -20.46 10.43
N GLU A 160 -46.88 -21.41 11.13
CA GLU A 160 -47.58 -22.60 11.63
C GLU A 160 -48.55 -22.28 12.76
N GLU A 161 -48.23 -21.30 13.62
CA GLU A 161 -49.17 -20.76 14.59
C GLU A 161 -50.38 -20.12 13.91
N ALA A 162 -50.15 -19.26 12.92
CA ALA A 162 -51.23 -18.59 12.19
C ALA A 162 -52.14 -19.61 11.47
N LYS A 163 -51.56 -20.65 10.84
CA LYS A 163 -52.34 -21.75 10.24
C LYS A 163 -53.15 -22.49 11.28
N HIS A 164 -52.54 -22.84 12.42
CA HIS A 164 -53.22 -23.57 13.49
C HIS A 164 -54.37 -22.74 14.09
N LEU A 165 -54.19 -21.44 14.29
CA LEU A 165 -55.25 -20.53 14.72
C LEU A 165 -56.37 -20.47 13.68
N LYS A 166 -56.03 -20.32 12.39
CA LYS A 166 -57.02 -20.29 11.29
C LYS A 166 -57.87 -21.57 11.23
N GLU A 167 -57.26 -22.74 11.42
CA GLU A 167 -57.94 -24.04 11.44
C GLU A 167 -58.90 -24.19 12.62
N ASN A 168 -58.61 -23.54 13.76
CA ASN A 168 -59.38 -23.65 14.99
C ASN A 168 -60.24 -22.41 15.31
N GLY A 169 -60.38 -21.48 14.36
CA GLY A 169 -61.18 -20.26 14.55
C GLY A 169 -60.58 -19.24 15.53
N GLY A 170 -59.26 -19.30 15.75
CA GLY A 170 -58.51 -18.30 16.50
C GLY A 170 -58.18 -17.05 15.69
N GLU A 171 -57.90 -15.95 16.38
CA GLU A 171 -57.49 -14.68 15.78
C GLU A 171 -55.99 -14.68 15.46
N ILE A 172 -55.62 -14.28 14.25
CA ILE A 172 -54.21 -14.18 13.83
C ILE A 172 -53.71 -12.77 14.16
N GLU A 173 -52.88 -12.65 15.19
CA GLU A 173 -52.32 -11.34 15.60
C GLU A 173 -51.20 -10.84 14.69
N THR A 174 -50.48 -11.74 14.02
CA THR A 174 -49.30 -11.38 13.23
C THR A 174 -49.71 -10.83 11.86
N ASP A 175 -49.35 -9.57 11.60
CA ASP A 175 -49.45 -8.99 10.28
C ASP A 175 -48.21 -9.31 9.42
N PHE A 176 -48.31 -10.37 8.63
CA PHE A 176 -47.25 -10.79 7.71
C PHE A 176 -46.90 -9.76 6.63
N THR A 177 -47.72 -8.73 6.40
CA THR A 177 -47.40 -7.67 5.42
C THR A 177 -46.45 -6.60 5.97
N THR A 178 -46.24 -6.57 7.28
CA THR A 178 -45.36 -5.59 7.97
C THR A 178 -44.07 -6.22 8.54
N LEU A 179 -44.02 -7.56 8.58
CA LEU A 179 -43.06 -8.31 9.37
C LEU A 179 -41.62 -8.13 8.89
N THR A 180 -40.70 -7.90 9.83
CA THR A 180 -39.26 -7.99 9.61
C THR A 180 -38.54 -8.61 10.81
N PHE A 181 -37.39 -9.23 10.55
CA PHE A 181 -36.43 -9.67 11.58
C PHE A 181 -35.24 -8.70 11.69
N ASN A 182 -35.24 -7.63 10.91
CA ASN A 182 -34.21 -6.60 11.00
C ASN A 182 -34.53 -5.68 12.18
N ALA A 183 -33.66 -5.68 13.20
CA ALA A 183 -33.83 -4.89 14.42
C ALA A 183 -33.80 -3.37 14.17
N VAL A 184 -33.29 -2.93 13.02
CA VAL A 184 -33.26 -1.50 12.67
C VAL A 184 -34.65 -0.87 12.64
N ALA A 185 -35.70 -1.67 12.38
CA ALA A 185 -37.08 -1.20 12.40
C ALA A 185 -37.57 -0.77 13.81
N GLU A 186 -36.87 -1.15 14.88
CA GLU A 186 -37.19 -0.70 16.25
C GLU A 186 -36.63 0.69 16.56
N THR A 187 -35.53 1.06 15.91
CA THR A 187 -34.78 2.30 16.20
C THR A 187 -34.97 3.37 15.14
N GLU A 188 -35.32 2.98 13.92
CA GLU A 188 -35.45 3.86 12.77
C GLU A 188 -36.88 3.81 12.20
N SER A 189 -37.35 4.94 11.66
CA SER A 189 -38.61 4.99 10.90
C SER A 189 -38.43 4.29 9.56
N CYS A 190 -38.71 2.99 9.55
CA CYS A 190 -38.42 2.09 8.46
C CYS A 190 -39.70 1.49 7.87
N ILE A 191 -39.65 1.17 6.58
CA ILE A 191 -40.77 0.58 5.84
C ILE A 191 -40.38 -0.76 5.21
N VAL A 192 -41.41 -1.50 4.83
CA VAL A 192 -41.32 -2.61 3.88
C VAL A 192 -42.10 -2.27 2.61
N ILE A 193 -41.59 -2.71 1.47
CA ILE A 193 -42.31 -2.67 0.19
C ILE A 193 -42.69 -4.11 -0.12
N VAL A 194 -43.98 -4.42 0.00
CA VAL A 194 -44.52 -5.78 0.04
C VAL A 194 -45.53 -6.00 -1.08
N SER A 195 -45.71 -7.24 -1.53
CA SER A 195 -46.76 -7.59 -2.51
C SER A 195 -48.14 -7.19 -1.99
N ALA A 196 -48.97 -6.63 -2.87
CA ALA A 196 -50.36 -6.34 -2.53
C ALA A 196 -51.20 -7.61 -2.26
N GLU A 197 -50.82 -8.72 -2.89
CA GLU A 197 -51.45 -10.03 -2.74
C GLU A 197 -50.45 -11.04 -2.14
N PRO A 198 -50.95 -12.04 -1.39
CA PRO A 198 -50.10 -13.10 -0.86
C PRO A 198 -49.50 -13.92 -1.99
N LYS A 199 -48.30 -14.45 -1.74
CA LYS A 199 -47.58 -15.36 -2.63
C LYS A 199 -48.34 -16.67 -2.82
N GLU A 200 -48.95 -17.16 -1.74
CA GLU A 200 -49.65 -18.44 -1.68
C GLU A 200 -51.12 -18.24 -1.34
N THR A 201 -51.96 -19.23 -1.63
CA THR A 201 -53.42 -19.15 -1.39
C THR A 201 -53.82 -19.14 0.09
N ASP A 202 -52.89 -19.44 1.01
CA ASP A 202 -53.16 -19.43 2.44
C ASP A 202 -53.28 -18.01 3.03
N GLY A 203 -52.77 -17.00 2.32
CA GLY A 203 -52.82 -15.59 2.71
C GLY A 203 -51.74 -15.16 3.69
N LEU A 204 -50.73 -16.00 3.97
CA LEU A 204 -49.77 -15.78 5.06
C LEU A 204 -48.38 -15.37 4.58
N GLU A 205 -47.94 -15.82 3.41
CA GLU A 205 -46.63 -15.44 2.86
C GLU A 205 -46.74 -14.33 1.81
N TYR A 206 -45.81 -13.35 1.86
CA TYR A 206 -45.73 -12.24 0.92
C TYR A 206 -44.30 -12.06 0.41
N ASN A 207 -44.16 -11.64 -0.85
CA ASN A 207 -42.85 -11.21 -1.36
C ASN A 207 -42.59 -9.76 -0.98
N PHE A 208 -41.35 -9.45 -0.62
CA PHE A 208 -40.85 -8.13 -0.27
C PHE A 208 -39.75 -7.69 -1.23
N LEU A 209 -39.61 -6.38 -1.43
CA LEU A 209 -38.41 -5.81 -2.05
C LEU A 209 -37.28 -5.94 -1.04
N LEU A 210 -36.21 -6.60 -1.44
CA LEU A 210 -35.08 -6.93 -0.57
C LEU A 210 -33.89 -6.04 -0.90
N THR A 211 -33.30 -5.49 0.16
CA THR A 211 -31.96 -4.86 0.16
C THR A 211 -30.87 -5.89 -0.17
N TYR A 212 -29.59 -5.52 -0.19
CA TYR A 212 -28.50 -6.46 -0.46
C TYR A 212 -28.31 -7.53 0.66
N PRO A 213 -27.60 -8.64 0.41
CA PRO A 213 -27.37 -9.68 1.41
C PRO A 213 -26.47 -9.20 2.54
N ASP A 214 -26.94 -9.41 3.79
CA ASP A 214 -26.20 -9.10 5.02
C ASP A 214 -24.73 -9.53 4.94
N GLY A 215 -23.82 -8.64 5.35
CA GLY A 215 -22.36 -8.89 5.39
C GLY A 215 -21.56 -8.67 4.11
N SER A 216 -22.15 -8.19 3.00
CA SER A 216 -21.41 -7.93 1.75
C SER A 216 -21.67 -6.55 1.16
N ALA A 217 -21.14 -5.51 1.81
CA ALA A 217 -21.28 -4.11 1.40
C ALA A 217 -20.79 -3.77 -0.03
N PHE A 218 -20.16 -4.72 -0.75
CA PHE A 218 -19.52 -4.45 -2.05
C PHE A 218 -19.85 -5.45 -3.17
N GLY A 219 -20.86 -6.33 -3.03
CA GLY A 219 -21.15 -7.35 -4.05
C GLY A 219 -22.59 -7.86 -4.17
N GLY A 220 -23.54 -7.30 -3.41
CA GLY A 220 -24.92 -7.76 -3.39
C GLY A 220 -25.87 -7.00 -4.32
N ALA A 221 -26.82 -7.71 -4.94
CA ALA A 221 -27.89 -7.12 -5.74
C ALA A 221 -29.21 -7.02 -4.94
N PRO A 222 -30.08 -6.04 -5.25
CA PRO A 222 -31.44 -6.04 -4.75
C PRO A 222 -32.20 -7.27 -5.25
N ALA A 223 -33.17 -7.74 -4.48
CA ALA A 223 -33.94 -8.94 -4.83
C ALA A 223 -35.43 -8.76 -4.50
N LYS A 224 -36.23 -9.75 -4.86
CA LYS A 224 -37.64 -9.85 -4.49
C LYS A 224 -37.87 -11.22 -3.86
N GLY A 225 -38.49 -11.30 -2.68
CA GLY A 225 -38.70 -12.59 -2.02
C GLY A 225 -39.07 -12.49 -0.55
N THR A 226 -38.92 -13.59 0.18
CA THR A 226 -39.38 -13.78 1.58
C THR A 226 -38.23 -13.70 2.60
N ASN A 227 -37.20 -12.88 2.37
CA ASN A 227 -36.10 -12.73 3.31
C ASN A 227 -36.36 -11.56 4.29
N TYR A 228 -36.81 -11.90 5.49
CA TYR A 228 -37.22 -10.96 6.53
C TYR A 228 -36.05 -10.20 7.21
N TYR A 229 -34.80 -10.57 6.97
CA TYR A 229 -33.65 -9.80 7.48
C TYR A 229 -33.26 -8.65 6.55
N ARG A 230 -33.70 -8.70 5.28
CA ARG A 230 -33.28 -7.79 4.21
C ARG A 230 -34.40 -6.90 3.68
N ASN A 231 -35.60 -6.99 4.22
CA ASN A 231 -36.80 -6.36 3.63
C ASN A 231 -37.05 -4.92 4.09
N VAL A 232 -36.15 -4.34 4.88
CA VAL A 232 -36.32 -3.01 5.46
C VAL A 232 -35.64 -1.94 4.63
N TRP A 233 -36.40 -0.88 4.34
CA TRP A 233 -35.95 0.31 3.64
C TRP A 233 -36.22 1.56 4.47
N LYS A 234 -35.38 2.57 4.31
CA LYS A 234 -35.66 3.95 4.69
C LYS A 234 -35.83 4.75 3.42
N ILE A 235 -37.00 5.36 3.24
CA ILE A 235 -37.34 6.11 2.03
C ILE A 235 -37.40 7.59 2.31
N TYR A 236 -36.95 8.39 1.36
CA TYR A 236 -36.93 9.84 1.46
C TYR A 236 -37.50 10.45 0.19
N GLU A 237 -38.17 11.60 0.32
CA GLU A 237 -38.53 12.40 -0.85
C GLU A 237 -37.24 12.89 -1.54
N ALA A 238 -37.20 12.71 -2.86
CA ALA A 238 -36.08 13.09 -3.70
C ALA A 238 -36.23 14.53 -4.17
N MET A 239 -35.14 15.29 -4.11
CA MET A 239 -35.08 16.68 -4.55
C MET A 239 -34.02 16.82 -5.62
N GLU A 240 -34.38 17.45 -6.73
CA GLU A 240 -33.43 17.74 -7.82
C GLU A 240 -32.55 18.93 -7.43
N TYR A 241 -31.23 18.81 -7.60
CA TYR A 241 -30.35 19.96 -7.40
C TYR A 241 -30.47 20.94 -8.57
N GLY A 242 -30.32 22.24 -8.28
CA GLY A 242 -29.87 23.18 -9.30
C GLY A 242 -28.45 22.81 -9.75
N ALA A 243 -28.14 22.96 -11.03
CA ALA A 243 -26.89 22.47 -11.62
C ALA A 243 -25.62 22.93 -10.88
N LYS A 244 -25.58 24.20 -10.43
CA LYS A 244 -24.47 24.74 -9.63
C LYS A 244 -24.33 24.07 -8.26
N ASP A 245 -25.43 23.77 -7.59
CA ASP A 245 -25.40 23.14 -6.27
C ASP A 245 -25.07 21.65 -6.37
N GLY A 246 -25.54 20.97 -7.43
CA GLY A 246 -25.11 19.62 -7.78
C GLY A 246 -23.61 19.54 -8.03
N LEU A 247 -23.05 20.48 -8.82
CA LEU A 247 -21.61 20.57 -9.05
C LEU A 247 -20.82 20.77 -7.75
N LYS A 248 -21.27 21.67 -6.86
CA LYS A 248 -20.64 21.85 -5.54
C LYS A 248 -20.69 20.59 -4.69
N ALA A 249 -21.82 19.88 -4.70
CA ALA A 249 -22.00 18.68 -3.89
C ALA A 249 -21.06 17.56 -4.36
N ILE A 250 -20.88 17.38 -5.67
CA ILE A 250 -19.92 16.45 -6.27
C ILE A 250 -18.47 16.85 -5.94
N VAL A 251 -18.12 18.13 -6.05
CA VAL A 251 -16.80 18.64 -5.65
C VAL A 251 -16.54 18.33 -4.18
N LYS A 252 -17.51 18.62 -3.30
CA LYS A 252 -17.38 18.37 -1.87
C LYS A 252 -17.20 16.89 -1.56
N GLU A 253 -17.95 16.00 -2.20
CA GLU A 253 -17.79 14.55 -2.01
C GLU A 253 -16.41 14.07 -2.47
N LEU A 254 -15.96 14.49 -3.64
CA LEU A 254 -14.66 14.10 -4.15
C LEU A 254 -13.52 14.63 -3.27
N THR A 255 -13.58 15.91 -2.89
CA THR A 255 -12.43 16.58 -2.29
C THR A 255 -12.47 16.66 -0.77
N ASN A 256 -13.64 16.45 -0.16
CA ASN A 256 -13.87 16.63 1.29
C ASN A 256 -13.37 17.99 1.79
N ASP A 257 -13.75 19.05 1.07
CA ASP A 257 -13.36 20.46 1.31
C ASP A 257 -11.84 20.76 1.18
N VAL A 258 -11.03 19.82 0.71
CA VAL A 258 -9.62 20.04 0.34
C VAL A 258 -9.54 20.48 -1.13
N ASP A 259 -8.58 21.34 -1.51
CA ASP A 259 -8.38 21.65 -2.94
C ASP A 259 -7.89 20.39 -3.69
N LEU A 260 -8.39 20.14 -4.90
CA LEU A 260 -8.00 18.95 -5.67
C LEU A 260 -6.48 18.91 -5.93
N VAL A 261 -5.84 20.05 -6.19
CA VAL A 261 -4.38 20.14 -6.43
C VAL A 261 -3.62 19.64 -5.21
N GLU A 262 -4.09 20.01 -4.02
CA GLU A 262 -3.52 19.55 -2.75
C GLU A 262 -3.77 18.04 -2.54
N LYS A 263 -4.97 17.55 -2.89
CA LYS A 263 -5.33 16.14 -2.81
C LYS A 263 -4.44 15.25 -3.70
N ILE A 264 -4.09 15.72 -4.89
CA ILE A 264 -3.28 14.96 -5.86
C ILE A 264 -1.79 15.30 -5.85
N LYS A 265 -1.32 16.16 -4.95
CA LYS A 265 0.09 16.65 -4.94
C LYS A 265 1.14 15.54 -4.88
N ASN A 266 0.80 14.39 -4.32
CA ASN A 266 1.71 13.26 -4.16
C ASN A 266 1.74 12.35 -5.39
N TYR A 267 0.92 12.58 -6.42
CA TYR A 267 0.92 11.77 -7.63
C TYR A 267 1.98 12.31 -8.60
N THR A 268 3.12 11.63 -8.70
CA THR A 268 4.20 12.05 -9.59
C THR A 268 3.76 11.87 -11.03
N VAL A 269 3.65 12.95 -11.79
CA VAL A 269 3.23 12.91 -13.20
C VAL A 269 4.43 12.63 -14.10
N GLY A 270 4.29 11.64 -14.97
CA GLY A 270 5.36 11.23 -15.88
C GLY A 270 5.09 9.90 -16.58
N GLU A 271 6.10 9.39 -17.28
CA GLU A 271 5.98 8.19 -18.13
C GLU A 271 6.76 6.99 -17.58
N GLY A 272 7.52 7.16 -16.50
CA GLY A 272 8.28 6.12 -15.83
C GLY A 272 7.45 5.20 -14.94
N ALA A 273 8.08 4.13 -14.44
CA ALA A 273 7.48 3.29 -13.42
C ALA A 273 7.24 4.10 -12.15
N GLY A 274 6.10 3.88 -11.48
CA GLY A 274 5.76 4.67 -10.30
C GLY A 274 5.18 6.07 -10.60
N GLU A 275 5.01 6.42 -11.88
CA GLU A 275 4.47 7.72 -12.32
C GLU A 275 3.08 7.56 -12.93
N TYR A 276 2.34 8.66 -12.96
CA TYR A 276 0.95 8.74 -13.41
C TYR A 276 0.83 9.51 -14.72
N SER A 277 -0.13 9.13 -15.55
CA SER A 277 -0.26 9.60 -16.93
C SER A 277 -0.39 11.13 -17.04
N PRO A 278 0.52 11.82 -17.76
CA PRO A 278 0.45 13.25 -18.02
C PRO A 278 -0.81 13.67 -18.79
N ALA A 279 -1.25 12.84 -19.75
CA ALA A 279 -2.46 13.10 -20.52
C ALA A 279 -3.71 13.11 -19.62
N LYS A 280 -3.86 12.10 -18.76
CA LYS A 280 -5.00 12.00 -17.84
C LYS A 280 -4.96 13.08 -16.75
N HIS A 281 -3.77 13.43 -16.27
CA HIS A 281 -3.60 14.57 -15.36
C HIS A 281 -4.08 15.88 -16.01
N THR A 282 -3.69 16.11 -17.27
CA THR A 282 -4.09 17.31 -18.02
C THR A 282 -5.59 17.37 -18.23
N GLU A 283 -6.23 16.24 -18.53
CA GLU A 283 -7.69 16.12 -18.66
C GLU A 283 -8.38 16.48 -17.33
N LEU A 284 -7.97 15.86 -16.22
CA LEU A 284 -8.49 16.16 -14.88
C LEU A 284 -8.34 17.64 -14.53
N MET A 285 -7.15 18.21 -14.75
CA MET A 285 -6.87 19.61 -14.41
C MET A 285 -7.64 20.59 -15.30
N THR A 286 -7.94 20.24 -16.55
CA THR A 286 -8.80 21.05 -17.42
C THR A 286 -10.22 21.14 -16.87
N ILE A 287 -10.79 19.99 -16.47
CA ILE A 287 -12.11 19.92 -15.83
C ILE A 287 -12.10 20.72 -14.52
N TRP A 288 -11.12 20.46 -13.65
CA TRP A 288 -11.01 21.09 -12.34
C TRP A 288 -10.88 22.62 -12.43
N ASN A 289 -10.02 23.13 -13.31
CA ASN A 289 -9.82 24.57 -13.47
C ASN A 289 -11.10 25.25 -13.96
N ARG A 290 -11.87 24.61 -14.85
CA ARG A 290 -13.15 25.15 -15.29
C ARG A 290 -14.18 25.16 -14.15
N ILE A 291 -14.26 24.08 -13.38
CA ILE A 291 -15.13 24.00 -12.19
C ILE A 291 -14.79 25.11 -11.20
N LYS A 292 -13.52 25.28 -10.84
CA LYS A 292 -13.08 26.35 -9.92
C LYS A 292 -13.51 27.73 -10.41
N ALA A 293 -13.30 28.03 -11.69
CA ALA A 293 -13.72 29.31 -12.26
C ALA A 293 -15.24 29.55 -12.09
N ILE A 294 -16.07 28.53 -12.33
CA ILE A 294 -17.55 28.62 -12.17
C ILE A 294 -17.94 28.82 -10.70
N LEU A 295 -17.28 28.10 -9.79
CA LEU A 295 -17.52 28.25 -8.35
C LEU A 295 -17.08 29.64 -7.85
N ASP A 296 -16.03 30.21 -8.43
CA ASP A 296 -15.52 31.57 -8.17
C ASP A 296 -16.32 32.67 -8.90
N GLY A 297 -17.35 32.32 -9.68
CA GLY A 297 -18.31 33.27 -10.26
C GLY A 297 -18.24 33.46 -11.77
N ALA A 298 -17.48 32.65 -12.50
CA ALA A 298 -17.54 32.62 -13.96
C ALA A 298 -18.89 32.11 -14.46
N ASP A 299 -19.35 32.65 -15.59
CA ASP A 299 -20.58 32.22 -16.25
C ASP A 299 -20.43 30.80 -16.82
N ALA A 300 -21.48 29.99 -16.65
CA ALA A 300 -21.66 28.67 -17.23
C ALA A 300 -23.16 28.35 -17.35
N THR A 301 -23.53 27.52 -18.32
CA THR A 301 -24.92 27.03 -18.44
C THR A 301 -25.14 25.85 -17.50
N ASP A 302 -26.42 25.53 -17.25
CA ASP A 302 -26.78 24.33 -16.48
C ASP A 302 -26.21 23.06 -17.13
N GLU A 303 -26.29 22.96 -18.46
CA GLU A 303 -25.79 21.79 -19.20
C GLU A 303 -24.28 21.62 -19.05
N GLU A 304 -23.52 22.73 -19.06
CA GLU A 304 -22.08 22.69 -18.85
C GLU A 304 -21.72 22.23 -17.42
N MET A 305 -22.42 22.76 -16.41
CA MET A 305 -22.19 22.39 -15.02
C MET A 305 -22.52 20.92 -14.76
N ASP A 306 -23.65 20.44 -15.31
CA ASP A 306 -24.02 19.02 -15.25
C ASP A 306 -22.95 18.16 -15.95
N GLU A 307 -22.50 18.53 -17.16
CA GLU A 307 -21.44 17.78 -17.87
C GLU A 307 -20.13 17.71 -17.06
N LEU A 308 -19.70 18.81 -16.45
CA LEU A 308 -18.51 18.85 -15.60
C LEU A 308 -18.66 17.97 -14.36
N ALA A 309 -19.83 17.96 -13.73
CA ALA A 309 -20.11 17.13 -12.55
C ALA A 309 -19.98 15.63 -12.89
N ASN A 310 -20.50 15.20 -14.04
CA ASN A 310 -20.39 13.80 -14.47
C ASN A 310 -18.98 13.39 -14.89
N LYS A 311 -18.15 14.34 -15.37
CA LYS A 311 -16.77 14.05 -15.82
C LYS A 311 -15.76 14.06 -14.70
N LEU A 312 -15.98 14.82 -13.62
CA LEU A 312 -14.98 15.04 -12.57
C LEU A 312 -14.52 13.74 -11.91
N ILE A 313 -15.45 12.92 -11.39
CA ILE A 313 -15.11 11.67 -10.70
C ILE A 313 -14.44 10.67 -11.65
N PRO A 314 -14.98 10.37 -12.86
CA PRO A 314 -14.30 9.49 -13.81
C PRO A 314 -12.91 9.96 -14.22
N ALA A 315 -12.69 11.27 -14.41
CA ALA A 315 -11.37 11.80 -14.74
C ALA A 315 -10.39 11.65 -13.57
N TYR A 316 -10.86 11.87 -12.33
CA TYR A 316 -10.07 11.65 -11.13
C TYR A 316 -9.67 10.17 -10.98
N ASP A 317 -10.62 9.24 -11.12
CA ASP A 317 -10.37 7.80 -11.04
C ASP A 317 -9.43 7.34 -12.16
N ALA A 318 -9.64 7.83 -13.38
CA ALA A 318 -8.80 7.52 -14.52
C ALA A 318 -7.35 7.94 -14.30
N PHE A 319 -7.12 9.14 -13.75
CA PHE A 319 -5.80 9.66 -13.41
C PHE A 319 -5.18 8.88 -12.24
N THR A 320 -5.88 8.76 -11.12
CA THR A 320 -5.34 8.12 -9.90
C THR A 320 -5.13 6.62 -10.05
N SER A 321 -5.80 5.96 -11.00
CA SER A 321 -5.56 4.56 -11.36
C SER A 321 -4.56 4.39 -12.51
N SER A 322 -3.96 5.46 -13.02
CA SER A 322 -3.01 5.41 -14.16
C SER A 322 -1.56 5.13 -13.78
N GLY A 323 -1.29 4.86 -12.50
CA GLY A 323 0.06 4.61 -12.01
C GLY A 323 0.71 3.45 -12.77
N LYS A 324 1.86 3.70 -13.38
CA LYS A 324 2.55 2.68 -14.17
C LYS A 324 3.23 1.65 -13.26
N PRO A 325 2.99 0.34 -13.49
CA PRO A 325 3.68 -0.70 -12.76
C PRO A 325 5.17 -0.71 -13.12
N LEU A 326 5.97 -1.41 -12.32
CA LEU A 326 7.37 -1.66 -12.64
C LEU A 326 7.50 -2.49 -13.93
N GLN A 327 8.59 -2.25 -14.67
CA GLN A 327 9.00 -3.01 -15.84
C GLN A 327 10.47 -3.41 -15.67
N GLU A 328 11.01 -4.19 -16.60
CA GLU A 328 12.46 -4.40 -16.67
C GLU A 328 13.16 -3.08 -17.03
N GLY A 329 14.30 -2.81 -16.41
CA GLY A 329 15.01 -1.55 -16.62
C GLY A 329 15.88 -1.12 -15.45
N TYR A 330 16.16 0.18 -15.37
CA TYR A 330 17.03 0.74 -14.35
C TYR A 330 16.30 1.77 -13.50
N TYR A 331 16.46 1.66 -12.18
CA TYR A 331 15.66 2.44 -11.25
C TYR A 331 16.46 2.92 -10.04
N ILE A 332 16.09 4.09 -9.52
CA ILE A 332 16.44 4.52 -8.16
C ILE A 332 15.16 4.45 -7.32
N LEU A 333 15.28 3.82 -6.15
CA LEU A 333 14.20 3.64 -5.20
C LEU A 333 14.44 4.52 -3.99
N TYR A 334 13.56 5.49 -3.77
CA TYR A 334 13.70 6.48 -2.71
C TYR A 334 12.43 6.58 -1.87
N SER A 335 12.60 6.81 -0.58
CA SER A 335 11.50 6.92 0.38
C SER A 335 11.30 8.39 0.73
N LEU A 336 10.09 8.90 0.52
CA LEU A 336 9.59 10.06 1.23
C LEU A 336 8.61 9.50 2.25
N ARG A 337 8.96 9.50 3.54
CA ARG A 337 7.98 9.02 4.52
C ARG A 337 6.74 9.91 4.42
N PRO A 338 5.54 9.34 4.19
CA PRO A 338 4.34 10.15 4.11
C PRO A 338 4.19 11.01 5.37
N ASN A 339 3.76 12.26 5.19
CA ASN A 339 3.47 13.14 6.34
C ASN A 339 2.45 12.46 7.26
N LYS A 340 2.63 12.59 8.58
CA LYS A 340 1.68 12.11 9.58
C LYS A 340 0.26 12.67 9.40
N ASP A 341 0.12 13.81 8.72
CA ASP A 341 -1.20 14.40 8.45
C ASP A 341 -1.89 13.77 7.21
N LEU A 342 -1.20 12.90 6.45
CA LEU A 342 -1.78 12.11 5.34
C LEU A 342 -2.34 10.76 5.80
N PHE A 343 -2.23 10.41 7.08
CA PHE A 343 -2.89 9.22 7.61
C PHE A 343 -4.41 9.42 7.57
N PRO A 344 -5.20 8.42 7.12
CA PRO A 344 -6.64 8.46 7.22
C PRO A 344 -7.07 8.75 8.68
N SER A 345 -8.01 9.68 8.85
CA SER A 345 -8.56 10.05 10.16
C SER A 345 -9.06 8.80 10.90
N GLY A 346 -8.54 8.55 12.10
CA GLY A 346 -8.86 7.37 12.92
C GLY A 346 -7.76 6.31 13.01
N LYS A 347 -6.73 6.35 12.14
CA LYS A 347 -5.55 5.46 12.23
C LYS A 347 -4.27 6.14 12.75
N HIS A 348 -4.32 7.43 13.10
CA HIS A 348 -3.18 8.19 13.65
C HIS A 348 -2.53 7.52 14.88
N GLY A 349 -3.29 6.76 15.67
CA GLY A 349 -2.79 6.04 16.85
C GLY A 349 -2.14 4.68 16.57
N GLN A 350 -2.29 4.14 15.34
CA GLN A 350 -1.83 2.79 15.01
C GLN A 350 -0.43 2.78 14.41
N PHE A 351 0.04 3.91 13.85
CA PHE A 351 1.35 4.02 13.18
C PHE A 351 2.03 5.39 13.43
N PRO A 352 2.70 5.59 14.58
CA PRO A 352 3.23 6.89 15.03
C PRO A 352 4.49 7.41 14.28
N TYR A 353 4.84 6.82 13.13
CA TYR A 353 6.14 7.04 12.46
C TYR A 353 6.03 7.73 11.10
N GLY A 354 5.02 8.58 10.91
CA GLY A 354 4.99 9.56 9.81
C GLY A 354 6.05 10.65 10.00
N ARG A 355 6.28 11.45 8.96
CA ARG A 355 7.25 12.58 8.96
C ARG A 355 7.20 13.36 10.29
N ASN A 356 8.29 13.34 11.05
CA ASN A 356 8.51 14.27 12.15
C ASN A 356 9.23 15.50 11.56
N ASP A 357 8.92 16.69 12.07
CA ASP A 357 9.38 18.00 11.58
C ASP A 357 10.92 18.24 11.73
N LYS A 358 11.71 17.16 11.83
CA LYS A 358 13.16 17.13 11.95
C LYS A 358 13.73 16.31 10.80
N ASP A 359 14.28 16.98 9.78
CA ASP A 359 15.38 16.55 8.89
C ASP A 359 15.43 15.11 8.29
N TYR A 360 14.33 14.35 8.26
CA TYR A 360 14.28 12.97 7.74
C TYR A 360 13.65 12.88 6.35
N ASP A 361 14.27 13.37 5.29
CA ASP A 361 13.63 13.33 3.96
C ASP A 361 14.61 12.98 2.82
N ASP A 362 14.05 12.31 1.81
CA ASP A 362 14.66 11.99 0.50
C ASP A 362 15.82 11.01 0.56
N GLY A 363 15.66 9.87 1.24
CA GLY A 363 16.67 8.81 1.26
C GLY A 363 16.46 7.75 0.17
N ALA A 364 17.53 7.22 -0.42
CA ALA A 364 17.47 6.10 -1.36
C ALA A 364 18.13 4.84 -0.80
N ILE A 365 17.65 3.67 -1.24
CA ILE A 365 18.24 2.39 -0.82
C ILE A 365 19.53 2.10 -1.59
N TYR A 366 20.50 1.52 -0.89
CA TYR A 366 21.79 1.14 -1.43
C TYR A 366 22.34 -0.13 -0.76
N ASP A 367 23.25 -0.80 -1.45
CA ASP A 367 24.00 -1.96 -0.93
C ASP A 367 25.18 -1.48 -0.05
N GLY A 368 25.28 -1.98 1.18
CA GLY A 368 26.42 -1.70 2.07
C GLY A 368 27.78 -2.11 1.48
N GLY A 369 27.77 -3.06 0.53
CA GLY A 369 28.90 -3.48 -0.28
C GLY A 369 29.59 -2.35 -1.03
N THR A 370 28.88 -1.25 -1.31
CA THR A 370 29.44 -0.05 -1.96
C THR A 370 30.48 0.67 -1.09
N LEU A 371 30.35 0.57 0.23
CA LEU A 371 31.30 1.14 1.19
C LEU A 371 32.34 0.10 1.64
N ASN A 372 31.86 -1.11 1.95
CA ASN A 372 32.69 -2.19 2.43
C ASN A 372 32.29 -3.50 1.73
N PRO A 373 33.16 -4.10 0.90
CA PRO A 373 32.84 -5.36 0.22
C PRO A 373 32.47 -6.52 1.14
N ALA A 374 32.83 -6.49 2.43
CA ALA A 374 32.42 -7.49 3.41
C ALA A 374 31.03 -7.25 4.01
N ASP A 375 30.49 -6.04 3.89
CA ASP A 375 29.13 -5.70 4.30
C ASP A 375 28.15 -6.19 3.23
N ASN A 376 27.15 -6.95 3.65
CA ASN A 376 26.14 -7.56 2.81
C ASN A 376 24.74 -7.14 3.25
N LYS A 377 24.58 -5.99 3.90
CA LYS A 377 23.27 -5.49 4.33
C LYS A 377 22.75 -4.43 3.36
N LEU A 378 21.42 -4.39 3.21
CA LEU A 378 20.71 -3.31 2.54
C LEU A 378 20.51 -2.14 3.52
N TYR A 379 20.80 -0.94 3.04
CA TYR A 379 20.68 0.31 3.78
C TYR A 379 19.81 1.31 3.02
N TRP A 380 19.41 2.37 3.71
CA TRP A 380 18.84 3.58 3.11
C TRP A 380 19.58 4.80 3.65
N SER A 381 19.77 5.82 2.82
CA SER A 381 20.45 7.05 3.24
C SER A 381 19.55 7.86 4.18
N TYR A 382 19.68 7.61 5.48
CA TYR A 382 18.76 8.05 6.55
C TYR A 382 18.87 9.53 6.92
N ALA A 383 20.08 10.09 6.88
CA ALA A 383 20.36 11.44 7.38
C ALA A 383 21.42 12.18 6.53
N PRO A 384 21.46 13.53 6.59
CA PRO A 384 22.40 14.35 5.82
C PRO A 384 23.88 14.12 6.17
N ASP A 385 24.20 13.45 7.27
CA ASP A 385 25.55 13.14 7.75
C ASP A 385 25.94 11.67 7.56
N ASP A 386 25.10 10.86 6.90
CA ASP A 386 25.43 9.47 6.58
C ASP A 386 26.61 9.40 5.58
N ALA A 387 27.33 8.28 5.59
CA ALA A 387 28.48 8.03 4.73
C ALA A 387 28.09 7.99 3.24
N VAL A 388 26.81 7.75 2.95
CA VAL A 388 26.21 7.74 1.63
C VAL A 388 25.03 8.70 1.64
N LYS A 389 25.15 9.78 0.87
CA LYS A 389 24.12 10.83 0.78
C LYS A 389 23.38 10.72 -0.54
N PHE A 390 22.07 10.68 -0.46
CA PHE A 390 21.20 10.86 -1.61
C PHE A 390 20.65 12.28 -1.57
N ASP A 391 20.76 12.99 -2.69
CA ASP A 391 20.22 14.33 -2.85
C ASP A 391 19.50 14.41 -4.20
N MET A 392 18.17 14.50 -4.11
CA MET A 392 17.27 14.60 -5.25
C MET A 392 17.47 15.88 -6.06
N ALA A 393 17.83 16.99 -5.42
CA ALA A 393 18.07 18.26 -6.10
C ALA A 393 19.41 18.21 -6.86
N ALA A 394 20.46 17.70 -6.21
CA ALA A 394 21.77 17.53 -6.85
C ALA A 394 21.69 16.56 -8.03
N LEU A 395 20.91 15.48 -7.93
CA LEU A 395 20.67 14.56 -9.04
C LEU A 395 20.05 15.26 -10.26
N LYS A 396 19.08 16.16 -10.04
CA LYS A 396 18.43 16.93 -11.12
C LYS A 396 19.35 17.98 -11.75
N GLU A 397 20.24 18.59 -10.97
CA GLU A 397 21.13 19.65 -11.44
C GLU A 397 22.39 19.11 -12.13
N THR A 398 23.02 18.10 -11.53
CA THR A 398 24.34 17.58 -11.97
C THR A 398 24.23 16.31 -12.81
N GLY A 399 23.03 15.72 -12.91
CA GLY A 399 22.80 14.46 -13.59
C GLY A 399 23.32 13.25 -12.80
N TYR A 400 23.44 12.11 -13.48
CA TYR A 400 23.88 10.86 -12.87
C TYR A 400 25.39 10.85 -12.67
N THR A 401 25.83 10.82 -11.40
CA THR A 401 27.26 10.85 -11.02
C THR A 401 27.72 9.50 -10.44
N TYR A 402 29.01 9.39 -10.11
CA TYR A 402 29.55 8.24 -9.36
C TYR A 402 28.81 7.98 -8.05
N GLU A 403 28.43 9.03 -7.34
CA GLU A 403 27.70 8.90 -6.08
C GLU A 403 26.28 8.38 -6.31
N THR A 404 25.68 8.68 -7.45
CA THR A 404 24.33 8.20 -7.81
C THR A 404 24.30 6.70 -8.09
N ALA A 405 25.39 6.12 -8.61
CA ALA A 405 25.45 4.72 -9.02
C ALA A 405 25.20 3.73 -7.88
N LYS A 406 25.51 4.13 -6.64
CA LYS A 406 25.23 3.39 -5.40
C LYS A 406 23.75 3.05 -5.22
N PHE A 407 22.87 3.86 -5.82
CA PHE A 407 21.42 3.78 -5.67
C PHE A 407 20.71 3.20 -6.90
N VAL A 408 21.46 2.82 -7.94
CA VAL A 408 20.87 2.34 -9.20
C VAL A 408 20.74 0.82 -9.19
N TRP A 409 19.52 0.38 -9.47
CA TRP A 409 19.11 -1.02 -9.52
C TRP A 409 18.79 -1.42 -10.95
N HIS A 410 19.40 -2.49 -11.44
CA HIS A 410 18.98 -3.20 -12.64
C HIS A 410 17.90 -4.20 -12.25
N VAL A 411 16.72 -4.03 -12.84
CA VAL A 411 15.51 -4.80 -12.54
C VAL A 411 15.21 -5.74 -13.69
N THR A 412 15.04 -7.02 -13.37
CA THR A 412 14.78 -8.10 -14.33
C THR A 412 13.59 -8.92 -13.87
N ALA A 413 12.78 -9.41 -14.80
CA ALA A 413 11.61 -10.23 -14.46
C ALA A 413 12.04 -11.53 -13.78
N SER A 414 11.33 -11.94 -12.74
CA SER A 414 11.52 -13.27 -12.15
C SER A 414 10.79 -14.37 -12.95
N GLY A 415 9.75 -13.98 -13.70
CA GLY A 415 8.82 -14.91 -14.35
C GLY A 415 7.68 -15.39 -13.44
N GLU A 416 7.59 -14.85 -12.23
CA GLU A 416 6.60 -15.20 -11.22
C GLU A 416 5.65 -14.01 -10.93
N ASN A 417 4.48 -14.33 -10.35
CA ASN A 417 3.49 -13.35 -9.92
C ASN A 417 3.11 -13.55 -8.45
N ASP A 418 2.69 -12.49 -7.78
CA ASP A 418 2.05 -12.59 -6.46
C ASP A 418 0.63 -13.20 -6.54
N LYS A 419 -0.05 -13.34 -5.39
CA LYS A 419 -1.42 -13.91 -5.31
C LYS A 419 -2.46 -13.07 -6.05
N ASN A 420 -2.16 -11.80 -6.30
CA ASN A 420 -3.03 -10.84 -6.97
C ASN A 420 -2.70 -10.72 -8.48
N GLY A 421 -1.73 -11.48 -8.98
CA GLY A 421 -1.29 -11.45 -10.36
C GLY A 421 -0.28 -10.36 -10.70
N ASN A 422 0.31 -9.67 -9.72
CA ASN A 422 1.34 -8.67 -9.96
C ASN A 422 2.69 -9.34 -10.26
N PRO A 423 3.42 -8.93 -11.32
CA PRO A 423 4.72 -9.50 -11.65
C PRO A 423 5.75 -9.19 -10.57
N LEU A 424 6.62 -10.17 -10.34
CA LEU A 424 7.75 -10.10 -9.43
C LEU A 424 9.06 -9.90 -10.21
N TYR A 425 10.01 -9.19 -9.59
CA TYR A 425 11.26 -8.78 -10.20
C TYR A 425 12.45 -8.95 -9.26
N HIS A 426 13.61 -9.22 -9.84
CA HIS A 426 14.90 -9.23 -9.14
C HIS A 426 15.58 -7.87 -9.29
N PHE A 427 16.14 -7.36 -8.19
CA PHE A 427 16.79 -6.05 -8.12
C PHE A 427 18.28 -6.24 -7.89
N LYS A 428 19.10 -5.95 -8.90
CA LYS A 428 20.56 -6.09 -8.85
C LYS A 428 21.22 -4.71 -8.76
N SER A 429 22.05 -4.49 -7.75
CA SER A 429 22.86 -3.28 -7.67
C SER A 429 23.81 -3.20 -8.85
N VAL A 430 23.80 -2.08 -9.55
CA VAL A 430 24.70 -1.83 -10.69
C VAL A 430 26.16 -1.71 -10.25
N GLU A 431 26.43 -1.33 -9.00
CA GLU A 431 27.79 -1.11 -8.51
C GLU A 431 28.48 -2.38 -7.98
N THR A 432 27.72 -3.21 -7.25
CA THR A 432 28.25 -4.38 -6.52
C THR A 432 27.91 -5.72 -7.17
N ASP A 433 27.03 -5.71 -8.18
CA ASP A 433 26.46 -6.89 -8.83
C ASP A 433 25.65 -7.82 -7.91
N ARG A 434 25.26 -7.36 -6.72
CA ARG A 434 24.46 -8.15 -5.76
C ARG A 434 22.97 -7.88 -5.90
N TYR A 435 22.17 -8.87 -5.55
CA TYR A 435 20.72 -8.80 -5.53
C TYR A 435 20.20 -8.47 -4.14
N ILE A 436 19.09 -7.74 -4.07
CA ILE A 436 18.31 -7.62 -2.84
C ILE A 436 17.78 -9.03 -2.49
N GLY A 437 18.12 -9.52 -1.30
CA GLY A 437 17.70 -10.84 -0.79
C GLY A 437 16.78 -10.72 0.42
N LYS A 438 16.62 -11.79 1.20
CA LYS A 438 15.68 -11.83 2.34
C LYS A 438 16.23 -11.20 3.63
N SER A 439 15.34 -10.99 4.59
CA SER A 439 15.73 -10.77 5.99
C SER A 439 15.84 -12.11 6.74
N PRO A 440 16.82 -12.31 7.63
CA PRO A 440 16.89 -13.52 8.45
C PRO A 440 15.78 -13.61 9.51
N ALA A 441 15.20 -12.48 9.92
CA ALA A 441 14.06 -12.37 10.84
C ALA A 441 13.45 -10.96 10.74
N LEU A 442 12.30 -10.70 11.38
CA LEU A 442 11.82 -9.32 11.50
C LEU A 442 12.82 -8.44 12.26
N TYR A 443 12.80 -7.13 11.95
CA TYR A 443 13.71 -6.11 12.52
C TYR A 443 15.20 -6.31 12.24
N GLN A 444 15.57 -7.35 11.49
CA GLN A 444 16.92 -7.54 11.00
C GLN A 444 17.06 -6.91 9.61
N ASN A 445 18.28 -6.47 9.28
CA ASN A 445 18.55 -5.93 7.96
C ASN A 445 18.32 -6.99 6.88
N ILE A 446 17.69 -6.54 5.80
CA ILE A 446 17.63 -7.23 4.53
C ILE A 446 19.07 -7.50 4.04
N GLN A 447 19.34 -8.73 3.60
CA GLN A 447 20.68 -9.16 3.17
C GLN A 447 20.80 -9.10 1.64
N MET A 448 21.98 -8.70 1.18
CA MET A 448 22.40 -8.67 -0.22
C MET A 448 23.05 -10.00 -0.58
N THR A 449 22.73 -10.53 -1.76
CA THR A 449 23.14 -11.89 -2.19
C THR A 449 23.82 -11.84 -3.56
N LYS A 450 24.65 -12.84 -3.88
CA LYS A 450 25.29 -12.92 -5.21
C LYS A 450 24.36 -13.46 -6.29
N ALA A 451 23.36 -14.25 -5.90
CA ALA A 451 22.35 -14.82 -6.77
C ALA A 451 20.98 -14.23 -6.42
N PRO A 452 20.04 -14.15 -7.38
CA PRO A 452 18.67 -13.74 -7.10
C PRO A 452 17.99 -14.80 -6.23
N GLU A 453 17.79 -14.50 -4.94
CA GLU A 453 17.15 -15.41 -3.97
C GLU A 453 15.68 -15.04 -3.69
N VAL A 454 15.31 -13.78 -3.91
CA VAL A 454 13.98 -13.23 -3.62
C VAL A 454 13.59 -12.29 -4.75
N ALA A 455 12.34 -12.40 -5.19
CA ALA A 455 11.74 -11.46 -6.12
C ALA A 455 10.71 -10.57 -5.41
N TYR A 456 10.56 -9.35 -5.90
CA TYR A 456 9.73 -8.32 -5.28
C TYR A 456 8.82 -7.65 -6.31
N THR A 457 7.72 -7.05 -5.85
CA THR A 457 6.82 -6.24 -6.67
C THR A 457 6.69 -4.83 -6.12
N ILE A 458 6.39 -3.88 -7.00
CA ILE A 458 6.07 -2.50 -6.65
C ILE A 458 4.64 -2.23 -7.11
N ALA A 459 3.75 -1.98 -6.16
CA ALA A 459 2.34 -1.70 -6.43
C ALA A 459 1.93 -0.34 -5.84
N ALA A 460 0.96 0.33 -6.46
CA ALA A 460 0.40 1.56 -5.92
C ALA A 460 -0.16 1.32 -4.51
N SER A 461 0.17 2.21 -3.57
CA SER A 461 -0.27 2.09 -2.20
C SER A 461 -1.74 2.46 -2.06
N LYS A 462 -2.51 1.56 -1.45
CA LYS A 462 -3.92 1.81 -1.11
C LYS A 462 -4.06 2.80 0.06
N GLU A 463 -3.16 2.72 1.03
CA GLU A 463 -3.20 3.54 2.25
C GLU A 463 -2.52 4.91 2.05
N PHE A 464 -1.57 5.03 1.12
CA PHE A 464 -0.83 6.27 0.83
C PHE A 464 -0.92 6.63 -0.65
N PRO A 465 -2.01 7.30 -1.08
CA PRO A 465 -2.22 7.59 -2.49
C PRO A 465 -1.08 8.42 -3.11
N GLY A 466 -0.63 8.02 -4.30
CA GLY A 466 0.52 8.57 -5.00
C GLY A 466 1.87 7.90 -4.64
N TYR A 467 1.93 7.09 -3.59
CA TYR A 467 3.12 6.29 -3.23
C TYR A 467 3.00 4.84 -3.71
N PHE A 468 4.11 4.12 -3.67
CA PHE A 468 4.17 2.71 -4.01
C PHE A 468 4.66 1.89 -2.83
N ASN A 469 4.15 0.68 -2.67
CA ASN A 469 4.68 -0.27 -1.70
C ASN A 469 5.56 -1.28 -2.41
N PHE A 470 6.71 -1.57 -1.80
CA PHE A 470 7.69 -2.50 -2.31
C PHE A 470 7.72 -3.73 -1.42
N TYR A 471 7.23 -4.88 -1.91
CA TYR A 471 7.01 -6.07 -1.10
C TYR A 471 7.26 -7.37 -1.84
N SER A 472 7.36 -8.46 -1.08
CA SER A 472 7.57 -9.80 -1.61
C SER A 472 6.81 -10.84 -0.76
N PRO A 473 6.26 -11.89 -1.39
CA PRO A 473 5.69 -13.03 -0.68
C PRO A 473 6.74 -13.82 0.12
N ASP A 474 8.03 -13.73 -0.22
CA ASP A 474 9.10 -14.51 0.41
C ASP A 474 9.74 -13.81 1.61
N LEU A 475 9.31 -12.59 1.94
CA LEU A 475 9.71 -11.93 3.18
C LEU A 475 8.92 -12.50 4.36
N VAL A 476 9.59 -12.58 5.53
CA VAL A 476 8.96 -12.96 6.79
C VAL A 476 7.73 -12.09 7.04
N ILE A 477 6.55 -12.71 7.11
CA ILE A 477 5.27 -12.01 7.25
C ILE A 477 5.15 -11.45 8.67
N ALA A 478 4.82 -10.16 8.79
CA ALA A 478 4.75 -9.48 10.09
C ALA A 478 3.74 -10.12 11.07
N THR A 479 2.65 -10.69 10.56
CA THR A 479 1.55 -11.27 11.35
C THR A 479 1.92 -12.62 11.98
N GLU A 480 2.72 -13.43 11.28
CA GLU A 480 3.13 -14.78 11.70
C GLU A 480 4.10 -14.78 12.89
N THR A 481 4.63 -13.62 13.27
CA THR A 481 5.55 -13.46 14.40
C THR A 481 4.88 -12.89 15.66
N GLY A 482 3.55 -12.77 15.68
CA GLY A 482 2.80 -12.21 16.80
C GLY A 482 2.81 -10.67 16.87
N ALA A 483 3.17 -9.97 15.80
CA ALA A 483 2.97 -8.51 15.71
C ALA A 483 1.49 -8.20 15.43
N PRO A 484 0.94 -7.08 15.94
CA PRO A 484 -0.46 -6.67 15.70
C PRO A 484 -0.63 -6.09 14.29
N SER A 485 -0.39 -6.92 13.27
CA SER A 485 -0.59 -6.60 11.86
C SER A 485 -1.58 -7.62 11.27
N GLU A 486 -2.25 -7.20 10.19
CA GLU A 486 -3.14 -8.04 9.37
C GLU A 486 -2.59 -8.18 7.95
N ALA A 487 -1.31 -7.83 7.74
CA ALA A 487 -0.69 -7.80 6.43
C ALA A 487 -0.46 -9.20 5.89
N GLU A 488 -0.82 -9.41 4.64
CA GLU A 488 -0.53 -10.65 3.93
C GLU A 488 0.93 -10.79 3.49
N TYR A 489 1.68 -9.69 3.49
CA TYR A 489 3.04 -9.57 2.97
C TYR A 489 3.88 -8.70 3.91
N SER A 490 5.19 -8.82 3.76
CA SER A 490 6.11 -7.83 4.30
C SER A 490 6.75 -7.04 3.16
N GLY A 491 6.99 -5.76 3.40
CA GLY A 491 7.66 -4.84 2.49
C GLY A 491 9.05 -4.45 2.96
N LEU A 492 9.82 -3.84 2.06
CA LEU A 492 11.03 -3.12 2.44
C LEU A 492 10.62 -1.91 3.28
N HIS A 493 11.06 -1.89 4.52
CA HIS A 493 10.70 -0.88 5.51
C HIS A 493 11.93 -0.12 5.98
N VAL A 494 11.87 1.21 5.94
CA VAL A 494 12.93 2.07 6.48
C VAL A 494 12.80 2.21 7.99
N ALA A 495 13.79 1.76 8.76
CA ALA A 495 13.79 1.88 10.21
C ALA A 495 13.83 3.37 10.66
N SER A 496 13.06 3.73 11.69
CA SER A 496 12.91 5.12 12.14
C SER A 496 14.04 5.66 13.00
N ASP A 497 15.00 4.84 13.34
CA ASP A 497 16.08 5.13 14.28
C ASP A 497 17.48 4.88 13.70
N ALA A 498 17.58 4.40 12.46
CA ALA A 498 18.82 3.96 11.84
C ALA A 498 18.71 3.87 10.32
N ASN A 499 19.87 3.79 9.64
CA ASN A 499 20.01 3.55 8.20
C ASN A 499 19.64 2.13 7.73
N ARG A 500 18.87 1.37 8.51
CA ARG A 500 18.54 -0.02 8.22
C ARG A 500 17.27 -0.14 7.38
N VAL A 501 17.29 -1.06 6.42
CA VAL A 501 16.09 -1.55 5.73
C VAL A 501 15.75 -2.93 6.25
N VAL A 502 14.53 -3.11 6.75
CA VAL A 502 14.05 -4.34 7.40
C VAL A 502 12.76 -4.84 6.73
N ALA A 503 12.37 -6.09 6.99
CA ALA A 503 11.03 -6.58 6.64
C ALA A 503 10.01 -6.10 7.68
N TRP A 504 8.91 -5.48 7.22
CA TRP A 504 7.78 -5.05 8.05
C TRP A 504 6.47 -4.98 7.25
N ASP A 505 5.34 -4.66 7.89
CA ASP A 505 4.02 -4.49 7.25
C ASP A 505 4.14 -3.60 6.00
N TRP A 506 3.87 -4.17 4.83
CA TRP A 506 4.04 -3.46 3.56
C TRP A 506 3.09 -2.27 3.38
N ARG A 507 2.02 -2.19 4.19
CA ARG A 507 0.95 -1.20 4.06
C ARG A 507 1.24 0.09 4.83
N VAL A 508 2.34 0.17 5.58
CA VAL A 508 2.66 1.36 6.41
C VAL A 508 3.52 2.39 5.69
N GLY A 509 3.52 3.63 6.20
CA GLY A 509 4.24 4.75 5.59
C GLY A 509 5.75 4.54 5.47
N GLY A 510 6.39 3.85 6.42
CA GLY A 510 7.81 3.49 6.34
C GLY A 510 8.14 2.43 5.29
N SER A 511 7.13 1.84 4.64
CA SER A 511 7.26 0.89 3.53
C SER A 511 6.77 1.48 2.21
N CYS A 512 6.61 2.82 2.17
CA CYS A 512 6.22 3.56 0.98
C CYS A 512 7.44 4.12 0.27
N TRP A 513 7.42 4.01 -1.05
CA TRP A 513 8.53 4.32 -1.93
C TRP A 513 8.05 5.12 -3.13
N LYS A 514 9.00 5.79 -3.74
CA LYS A 514 8.95 6.44 -5.03
C LYS A 514 10.06 5.88 -5.90
N VAL A 515 9.88 6.00 -7.21
CA VAL A 515 10.77 5.40 -8.20
C VAL A 515 11.18 6.46 -9.19
N ILE A 516 12.46 6.46 -9.55
CA ILE A 516 12.99 7.22 -10.70
C ILE A 516 13.37 6.19 -11.74
N THR A 517 12.89 6.35 -12.97
CA THR A 517 13.27 5.50 -14.10
C THR A 517 14.47 6.10 -14.82
N LEU A 518 15.47 5.28 -15.13
CA LEU A 518 16.65 5.66 -15.90
C LEU A 518 16.64 4.91 -17.24
N SER A 519 17.02 5.59 -18.31
CA SER A 519 17.27 4.99 -19.61
C SER A 519 18.58 4.21 -19.62
N GLU A 520 18.67 3.21 -20.50
CA GLU A 520 19.93 2.46 -20.71
C GLU A 520 21.10 3.38 -21.09
N SER A 521 20.83 4.43 -21.87
CA SER A 521 21.86 5.41 -22.26
C SER A 521 22.39 6.21 -21.06
N GLU A 522 21.52 6.62 -20.14
CA GLU A 522 21.94 7.33 -18.91
C GLU A 522 22.80 6.43 -18.04
N VAL A 523 22.39 5.17 -17.85
CA VAL A 523 23.17 4.21 -17.06
C VAL A 523 24.51 3.89 -17.70
N LYS A 524 24.55 3.70 -19.03
CA LYS A 524 25.78 3.45 -19.76
C LYS A 524 26.76 4.63 -19.64
N GLN A 525 26.28 5.85 -19.86
CA GLN A 525 27.11 7.05 -19.73
C GLN A 525 27.64 7.23 -18.31
N MET A 526 26.77 6.99 -17.31
CA MET A 526 27.17 6.98 -15.90
C MET A 526 28.31 5.98 -15.72
N LEU A 527 28.11 4.69 -16.02
CA LEU A 527 29.10 3.61 -15.86
C LEU A 527 30.44 3.89 -16.56
N GLU A 528 30.42 4.44 -17.77
CA GLU A 528 31.64 4.84 -18.51
C GLU A 528 32.40 5.97 -17.78
N ALA A 529 31.67 6.98 -17.27
CA ALA A 529 32.25 8.05 -16.46
C ALA A 529 32.78 7.54 -15.11
N LEU A 530 32.24 6.44 -14.57
CA LEU A 530 32.64 5.87 -13.27
C LEU A 530 33.95 5.09 -13.32
N ALA A 531 34.35 4.62 -14.50
CA ALA A 531 35.47 3.70 -14.63
C ALA A 531 36.76 4.31 -14.06
N GLN A 532 36.97 5.62 -14.23
CA GLN A 532 38.17 6.32 -13.75
C GLN A 532 38.13 6.63 -12.24
N PRO A 533 37.06 7.24 -11.67
CA PRO A 533 36.94 7.42 -10.23
C PRO A 533 37.05 6.12 -9.43
N LYS A 534 36.42 5.03 -9.90
CA LYS A 534 36.50 3.70 -9.25
C LYS A 534 37.93 3.17 -9.24
N ARG A 535 38.67 3.29 -10.37
CA ARG A 535 40.10 2.97 -10.43
C ARG A 535 40.93 3.83 -9.48
N ASN A 536 40.64 5.13 -9.38
CA ASN A 536 41.35 6.03 -8.49
C ASN A 536 41.11 5.68 -7.00
N ALA A 537 39.87 5.34 -6.62
CA ALA A 537 39.54 4.92 -5.26
C ALA A 537 40.21 3.59 -4.90
N ALA A 538 40.16 2.61 -5.81
CA ALA A 538 40.85 1.32 -5.65
C ALA A 538 42.38 1.51 -5.52
N LEU A 539 42.97 2.39 -6.34
CA LEU A 539 44.39 2.73 -6.26
C LEU A 539 44.75 3.38 -4.93
N LYS A 540 43.96 4.35 -4.44
CA LYS A 540 44.17 4.97 -3.12
C LYS A 540 44.16 3.95 -1.99
N LYS A 541 43.21 3.01 -2.01
CA LYS A 541 43.16 1.92 -1.02
C LYS A 541 44.39 1.03 -1.13
N LEU A 542 44.79 0.65 -2.33
CA LEU A 542 45.99 -0.17 -2.55
C LEU A 542 47.26 0.55 -2.09
N ILE A 543 47.34 1.87 -2.27
CA ILE A 543 48.42 2.71 -1.72
C ILE A 543 48.39 2.67 -0.19
N MET A 544 47.24 2.91 0.45
CA MET A 544 47.13 2.83 1.91
C MET A 544 47.47 1.44 2.46
N ASP A 545 47.02 0.38 1.80
CA ASP A 545 47.33 -1.00 2.18
C ASP A 545 48.83 -1.27 2.04
N ALA A 546 49.45 -0.79 0.95
CA ALA A 546 50.90 -0.87 0.75
C ALA A 546 51.68 -0.05 1.78
N GLU A 547 51.25 1.17 2.10
CA GLU A 547 51.83 2.04 3.14
C GLU A 547 51.71 1.38 4.52
N MET A 548 50.55 0.85 4.89
CA MET A 548 50.37 0.09 6.13
C MET A 548 51.25 -1.17 6.17
N SER A 549 51.42 -1.86 5.04
CA SER A 549 52.33 -3.00 4.93
C SER A 549 53.80 -2.59 5.03
N LEU A 550 54.18 -1.41 4.54
CA LEU A 550 55.51 -0.84 4.68
C LEU A 550 55.79 -0.36 6.11
N ASP A 551 54.83 0.33 6.73
CA ASP A 551 54.91 0.82 8.13
C ASP A 551 54.94 -0.33 9.13
N LYS A 552 54.24 -1.44 8.85
CA LYS A 552 54.39 -2.68 9.62
C LYS A 552 55.80 -3.29 9.52
N GLY A 553 56.58 -2.84 8.53
CA GLY A 553 57.92 -3.33 8.24
C GLY A 553 57.91 -4.78 7.75
N LYS A 554 58.96 -5.17 7.03
CA LYS A 554 59.33 -6.59 6.98
C LYS A 554 60.05 -6.94 8.28
N ALA A 555 59.31 -7.21 9.35
CA ALA A 555 59.90 -7.84 10.52
C ALA A 555 60.17 -9.32 10.19
N TYR A 556 61.40 -9.65 9.80
CA TYR A 556 61.83 -11.04 9.68
C TYR A 556 62.05 -11.61 11.08
N MET A 557 61.16 -12.51 11.51
CA MET A 557 61.19 -13.15 12.82
C MET A 557 62.09 -14.39 12.77
N ALA A 558 63.10 -14.46 13.64
CA ALA A 558 63.91 -15.68 13.78
C ALA A 558 63.02 -16.83 14.31
N VAL A 559 62.94 -17.90 13.53
CA VAL A 559 62.27 -19.15 13.91
C VAL A 559 63.32 -20.22 14.23
N GLY A 560 63.04 -21.08 15.20
CA GLY A 560 63.88 -22.23 15.52
C GLY A 560 63.81 -23.31 14.42
N ALA A 561 64.62 -24.37 14.55
CA ALA A 561 64.63 -25.51 13.62
C ALA A 561 63.28 -26.28 13.56
N ASP A 562 62.39 -26.05 14.53
CA ASP A 562 61.03 -26.55 14.60
C ASP A 562 59.98 -25.61 13.99
N GLY A 563 60.42 -24.48 13.40
CA GLY A 563 59.57 -23.46 12.81
C GLY A 563 58.82 -22.59 13.82
N GLN A 564 59.08 -22.71 15.12
CA GLN A 564 58.44 -21.89 16.14
C GLN A 564 59.21 -20.60 16.41
N LYS A 565 58.47 -19.57 16.84
CA LYS A 565 59.04 -18.26 17.19
C LYS A 565 60.04 -18.41 18.34
N ASN A 566 61.28 -17.98 18.14
CA ASN A 566 62.25 -17.93 19.22
C ASN A 566 61.88 -16.78 20.20
N ALA A 567 61.62 -17.12 21.47
CA ALA A 567 61.19 -16.16 22.49
C ALA A 567 62.25 -15.10 22.83
N HIS A 568 63.53 -15.37 22.55
CA HIS A 568 64.66 -14.47 22.82
C HIS A 568 65.01 -13.56 21.64
N ALA A 569 64.32 -13.69 20.49
CA ALA A 569 64.59 -12.91 19.29
C ALA A 569 64.34 -11.40 19.44
N THR A 570 63.67 -10.96 20.52
CA THR A 570 63.31 -9.56 20.78
C THR A 570 63.81 -9.02 22.12
N THR A 571 64.65 -9.76 22.86
CA THR A 571 64.96 -9.42 24.26
C THR A 571 66.29 -8.66 24.46
N GLY A 572 67.03 -8.34 23.40
CA GLY A 572 68.36 -7.71 23.50
C GLY A 572 69.41 -8.59 24.19
N GLU A 573 69.04 -9.80 24.57
CA GLU A 573 69.87 -10.76 25.29
C GLU A 573 70.74 -11.52 24.28
N VAL A 574 72.06 -11.46 24.47
CA VAL A 574 73.05 -12.21 23.67
C VAL A 574 73.34 -13.52 24.39
N LEU A 575 72.77 -14.63 23.93
CA LEU A 575 73.07 -15.95 24.45
C LEU A 575 74.21 -16.61 23.65
N PRO A 576 75.08 -17.45 24.28
CA PRO A 576 76.20 -18.10 23.59
C PRO A 576 75.81 -18.97 22.38
N ALA A 577 74.53 -19.32 22.27
CA ALA A 577 73.97 -20.16 21.22
C ALA A 577 73.36 -19.39 20.03
N ASP A 578 73.35 -18.05 20.04
CA ASP A 578 72.53 -17.23 19.13
C ASP A 578 73.25 -16.68 17.88
N GLY A 579 74.50 -17.07 17.62
CA GLY A 579 75.28 -16.50 16.51
C GLY A 579 76.27 -17.47 15.87
N LEU A 580 76.39 -17.39 14.54
CA LEU A 580 77.43 -18.10 13.79
C LEU A 580 78.80 -17.39 13.84
N VAL A 581 78.83 -16.18 14.38
CA VAL A 581 80.02 -15.35 14.58
C VAL A 581 80.24 -15.26 16.09
N THR A 582 81.29 -15.89 16.58
CA THR A 582 81.54 -16.02 18.04
C THR A 582 82.95 -15.62 18.45
N ARG A 583 83.77 -15.21 17.47
CA ARG A 583 85.20 -14.93 17.67
C ARG A 583 85.68 -13.88 16.68
N ASP A 584 86.59 -13.02 17.14
CA ASP A 584 87.03 -11.82 16.45
C ASP A 584 87.64 -12.10 15.08
N GLU A 585 88.27 -13.26 14.86
CA GLU A 585 88.88 -13.57 13.56
C GLU A 585 87.85 -13.91 12.48
N GLN A 586 86.58 -14.05 12.85
CA GLN A 586 85.46 -14.10 11.91
C GLN A 586 85.06 -12.71 11.42
N LEU A 587 85.57 -11.64 12.04
CA LEU A 587 85.30 -10.27 11.66
C LEU A 587 86.54 -9.65 11.03
N ALA A 588 86.34 -8.90 9.95
CA ALA A 588 87.38 -8.05 9.39
C ALA A 588 86.79 -6.72 8.93
N CYS A 589 87.47 -5.63 9.28
CA CYS A 589 87.12 -4.30 8.83
C CYS A 589 88.41 -3.62 8.34
N PRO A 590 88.56 -3.34 7.04
CA PRO A 590 89.76 -2.69 6.51
C PRO A 590 89.89 -1.20 6.91
N MET A 591 88.99 -0.72 7.76
CA MET A 591 88.78 0.71 8.08
C MET A 591 88.68 0.91 9.59
N ASN A 592 89.31 0.07 10.39
CA ASN A 592 89.28 0.16 11.85
C ASN A 592 89.88 1.47 12.34
N ASP A 593 89.14 2.19 13.21
CA ASP A 593 89.68 3.40 13.82
C ASP A 593 90.89 3.05 14.70
N PRO A 594 92.04 3.76 14.59
CA PRO A 594 93.23 3.44 15.37
C PRO A 594 93.03 3.52 16.88
N ASP A 595 92.05 4.31 17.35
CA ASP A 595 91.81 4.55 18.76
C ASP A 595 90.53 3.85 19.25
N GLU A 596 89.41 4.03 18.53
CA GLU A 596 88.07 3.54 18.93
C GLU A 596 87.64 2.26 18.19
N GLY A 597 88.46 1.80 17.24
CA GLY A 597 88.25 0.60 16.43
C GLY A 597 89.38 -0.41 16.54
N ALA A 598 90.33 -0.20 17.45
CA ALA A 598 91.51 -1.06 17.57
C ALA A 598 91.15 -2.52 17.91
N ASN A 599 90.01 -2.73 18.58
CA ASN A 599 89.51 -4.05 18.94
C ASN A 599 88.16 -4.33 18.26
N ILE A 600 88.17 -5.11 17.17
CA ILE A 600 86.94 -5.53 16.49
C ILE A 600 86.10 -6.52 17.30
N GLY A 601 86.71 -7.18 18.30
CA GLY A 601 86.04 -8.09 19.21
C GLY A 601 85.01 -7.44 20.14
N SER A 602 85.05 -6.11 20.29
CA SER A 602 84.00 -5.38 21.01
C SER A 602 82.62 -5.49 20.37
N LEU A 603 82.51 -5.98 19.12
CA LEU A 603 81.22 -6.32 18.52
C LEU A 603 80.63 -7.64 19.04
N LEU A 604 81.42 -8.46 19.75
CA LEU A 604 81.10 -9.83 20.13
C LEU A 604 81.16 -10.06 21.65
N ASP A 605 81.55 -9.06 22.44
CA ASP A 605 81.78 -9.20 23.88
C ASP A 605 80.48 -9.24 24.72
N GLY A 606 79.34 -8.98 24.08
CA GLY A 606 78.02 -9.01 24.72
C GLY A 606 77.76 -7.81 25.64
N ASP A 607 78.61 -6.78 25.62
CA ASP A 607 78.46 -5.55 26.39
C ASP A 607 77.94 -4.43 25.49
N VAL A 608 76.68 -4.01 25.69
CA VAL A 608 76.06 -2.92 24.90
C VAL A 608 76.70 -1.55 25.15
N SER A 609 77.62 -1.44 26.13
CA SER A 609 78.38 -0.21 26.41
C SER A 609 79.73 -0.15 25.71
N THR A 610 80.20 -1.26 25.12
CA THR A 610 81.36 -1.27 24.22
C THR A 610 80.90 -1.10 22.77
N TYR A 611 81.79 -0.60 21.93
CA TYR A 611 81.51 -0.39 20.52
C TYR A 611 82.80 -0.49 19.71
N PHE A 612 82.65 -0.85 18.44
CA PHE A 612 83.72 -0.74 17.46
C PHE A 612 83.42 0.45 16.56
N HIS A 613 84.35 1.40 16.48
CA HIS A 613 84.25 2.53 15.58
C HIS A 613 85.13 2.29 14.33
N SER A 614 84.56 2.50 13.14
CA SER A 614 85.40 2.61 11.93
C SER A 614 86.06 3.99 11.87
N THR A 615 87.07 4.20 11.02
CA THR A 615 87.73 5.51 10.77
C THR A 615 86.79 6.58 10.21
N TRP A 616 85.47 6.39 10.25
CA TRP A 616 84.45 7.38 9.93
C TRP A 616 84.31 8.46 11.02
N ARG A 617 85.44 8.99 11.47
CA ARG A 617 85.52 10.25 12.21
C ARG A 617 86.13 11.29 11.28
N GLY A 618 85.59 12.50 11.26
CA GLY A 618 86.17 13.57 10.45
C GLY A 618 87.62 13.85 10.88
N GLY A 619 88.55 13.99 9.94
CA GLY A 619 89.96 14.28 10.25
C GLY A 619 90.96 13.59 9.32
N GLU A 620 92.24 13.67 9.70
CA GLU A 620 93.36 13.03 8.98
C GLU A 620 93.34 11.50 9.22
N GLY A 621 93.37 10.70 8.15
CA GLY A 621 93.24 9.24 8.22
C GLY A 621 91.82 8.68 8.03
N ALA A 622 90.81 9.53 7.84
CA ALA A 622 89.43 9.11 7.63
C ALA A 622 89.24 8.33 6.31
N TRP A 623 88.54 7.19 6.37
CA TRP A 623 88.18 6.43 5.17
C TRP A 623 87.17 7.19 4.30
N LYS A 624 87.37 7.17 2.98
CA LYS A 624 86.58 7.92 2.00
C LYS A 624 85.72 7.05 1.06
N GLY A 625 85.78 5.72 1.21
CA GLY A 625 85.02 4.76 0.41
C GLY A 625 83.77 4.23 1.14
N GLY A 626 83.12 3.21 0.56
CA GLY A 626 82.04 2.49 1.23
C GLY A 626 82.51 1.78 2.50
N HIS A 627 81.62 1.67 3.49
CA HIS A 627 81.88 0.98 4.76
C HIS A 627 81.48 -0.50 4.67
N TYR A 628 82.36 -1.37 5.12
CA TYR A 628 82.17 -2.81 5.10
C TYR A 628 82.70 -3.43 6.39
N LEU A 629 81.84 -4.19 7.08
CA LEU A 629 82.24 -5.20 8.04
C LEU A 629 82.15 -6.54 7.33
N GLN A 630 83.27 -7.21 7.15
CA GLN A 630 83.31 -8.54 6.58
C GLN A 630 83.11 -9.57 7.68
N ILE A 631 82.22 -10.52 7.42
CA ILE A 631 81.93 -11.65 8.29
C ILE A 631 82.36 -12.93 7.59
N LYS A 632 83.14 -13.75 8.28
CA LYS A 632 83.57 -15.08 7.84
C LYS A 632 82.87 -16.12 8.71
N LEU A 633 82.19 -17.05 8.06
CA LEU A 633 81.58 -18.19 8.71
C LEU A 633 82.51 -19.40 8.60
N ASP A 634 82.50 -20.25 9.62
CA ASP A 634 83.35 -21.45 9.64
C ASP A 634 82.80 -22.55 8.69
N ASN A 635 81.49 -22.51 8.38
CA ASN A 635 80.84 -23.42 7.43
C ASN A 635 80.05 -22.63 6.37
N PRO A 636 79.86 -23.20 5.16
CA PRO A 636 78.94 -22.63 4.17
C PRO A 636 77.50 -22.82 4.64
N GLU A 637 76.75 -21.72 4.68
CA GLU A 637 75.34 -21.69 5.07
C GLU A 637 74.47 -21.39 3.86
N THR A 638 73.29 -22.02 3.78
CA THR A 638 72.33 -21.78 2.69
C THR A 638 71.47 -20.54 2.90
N ASP A 639 71.29 -20.12 4.16
CA ASP A 639 70.51 -18.93 4.55
C ASP A 639 71.17 -18.24 5.75
N LEU A 640 71.18 -16.90 5.74
CA LEU A 640 71.74 -16.08 6.83
C LEU A 640 70.69 -15.10 7.36
N PHE A 641 70.58 -15.03 8.68
CA PHE A 641 69.71 -14.10 9.39
C PHE A 641 70.55 -13.14 10.22
N PHE A 642 70.35 -11.83 10.03
CA PHE A 642 70.99 -10.80 10.83
C PHE A 642 70.06 -10.40 11.97
N LYS A 643 70.47 -10.64 13.22
CA LYS A 643 69.85 -10.10 14.43
C LYS A 643 70.35 -8.65 14.58
N TRP A 644 69.44 -7.71 14.84
CA TRP A 644 69.75 -6.30 15.10
C TRP A 644 69.35 -5.95 16.53
#